data_AF-A0A7J6DC01-F1
#
_entry.id   AF-A0A7J6DC01-F1
#
_cell.length_a   1.000
_cell.length_b   1.000
_cell.length_c   1.000
_cell.angle_alpha   90.00
_cell.angle_beta   90.00
_cell.angle_gamma   90.00
#
_symmetry.space_group_name_H-M   'P 1'
#
loop_
_entity.id
_entity.type
_entity.pdbx_description
1 polymer ?
#
loop_
_entity_poly.entity_id
_entity_poly.type
_entity_poly.pdbx_seq_one_letter_code
_entity_poly.pdbx_strand_id
1 'polypeptide(L)'
;MSKRKSSNSGQTPDKRSRLSQPEPSEEDEKGYFSSGDGFSTSQSVTGEVGIIESISLRNFMCHSMLGPFAFGPNVNFVVGNNGSGKSAVLTALIVALGGKAHTTNRGSSLKGFVKEGERSLSVTKKEELISILDHFNIQVDNPVSILTQEMSKHFLHSKGEGDKYKFFMKATQLDQMKEDYTYIMKTKTMTQNTVEKHRETLQELKRKYREKEERYKSLASLDEMQQKLDELKNQMAWALVAEVEQEMKPMTERITAEEKATVKYDQKVEEWEGKVQEANRILGQLQDQLEGVAQRMQQLQPQCDELKSQAQARNRDLKSTEAGLHRKKANLRDLERDKDQLNKQIRELEHSISQTNSADTHARVEKLNHIQAELEQLLAKDRLGKMRAYEDRKKAQECCRKLQAELTELQNEEELEELSSRIIVCREEFEAARNQVLTHKREYEEAEQLSQQQREAFNSIAEEAEPIKKQLSNSDQELAKSKHYKKHYEEKRKAHVDMIKTLKKNLNEKDQVLQASIAKASEICPERLDVRKTAKSLDSEISCLRHKINTQQDQQGHRDTIVRQFHEAKENFSNIARQVKGLEAIIRQLTEIINTRHDDYAEVRMYLSVRCKIYFNSMLSQRGYMGKMTFDHKNETLSISVQPGEGGVSDMRSLSGGERSFSTVCFVLSLWAITDAPFRALDAFDVPMDMVNRRNIEC
;
A
#
# COMPACT_ATOMS: atom_id res chain seq x y z
N MET A 1 13.40 -27.22 -36.55
CA MET A 1 14.65 -27.51 -37.31
C MET A 1 15.68 -27.93 -36.26
N SER A 2 16.15 -29.19 -36.13
CA SER A 2 16.87 -30.05 -37.10
C SER A 2 18.09 -29.32 -37.67
N LYS A 3 19.36 -29.75 -37.51
CA LYS A 3 19.99 -31.07 -37.22
C LYS A 3 21.21 -30.84 -36.26
N ARG A 4 21.70 -31.72 -35.36
CA ARG A 4 22.42 -33.03 -35.50
C ARG A 4 23.53 -33.01 -36.57
N LYS A 5 24.72 -33.63 -36.47
CA LYS A 5 25.55 -34.39 -35.47
C LYS A 5 27.01 -34.35 -36.05
N SER A 6 28.14 -34.65 -35.40
CA SER A 6 28.69 -35.94 -34.87
C SER A 6 30.14 -35.66 -34.40
N SER A 7 30.60 -36.04 -33.19
CA SER A 7 31.29 -37.31 -32.80
C SER A 7 32.54 -37.66 -33.65
N ASN A 8 33.69 -38.11 -33.13
CA ASN A 8 34.09 -38.76 -31.84
C ASN A 8 35.52 -38.25 -31.45
N SER A 9 36.29 -38.64 -30.43
CA SER A 9 36.25 -39.53 -29.22
C SER A 9 37.47 -39.13 -28.34
N GLY A 10 37.74 -39.57 -27.10
CA GLY A 10 37.14 -40.55 -26.20
C GLY A 10 38.18 -41.54 -25.61
N GLN A 11 38.87 -41.18 -24.50
CA GLN A 11 39.46 -42.10 -23.50
C GLN A 11 40.09 -41.33 -22.31
N THR A 12 39.91 -41.85 -21.09
CA THR A 12 40.56 -41.40 -19.83
C THR A 12 41.78 -42.27 -19.52
N PRO A 13 42.67 -41.83 -18.61
CA PRO A 13 42.88 -42.66 -17.41
C PRO A 13 42.99 -41.86 -16.09
N ASP A 14 43.18 -42.61 -14.99
CA ASP A 14 42.89 -42.24 -13.59
C ASP A 14 44.16 -42.15 -12.70
N LYS A 15 44.05 -41.48 -11.55
CA LYS A 15 44.88 -41.45 -10.30
C LYS A 15 46.37 -41.88 -10.27
N ARG A 16 47.18 -41.03 -9.61
CA ARG A 16 48.16 -41.33 -8.50
C ARG A 16 48.81 -40.00 -8.04
N SER A 17 49.33 -39.78 -6.82
CA SER A 17 49.05 -40.28 -5.45
C SER A 17 49.84 -39.41 -4.44
N ARG A 18 49.36 -39.27 -3.19
CA ARG A 18 50.05 -38.52 -2.10
C ARG A 18 51.33 -39.21 -1.60
N LEU A 19 52.25 -38.43 -1.01
CA LEU A 19 53.06 -38.62 0.23
C LEU A 19 53.68 -37.22 0.54
N SER A 20 53.60 -36.54 1.70
CA SER A 20 53.76 -36.83 3.15
C SER A 20 55.23 -36.92 3.64
N GLN A 21 55.51 -36.26 4.77
CA GLN A 21 56.83 -35.91 5.36
C GLN A 21 57.72 -37.11 5.76
N PRO A 22 58.97 -36.85 6.19
CA PRO A 22 59.19 -36.82 7.65
C PRO A 22 60.02 -35.63 8.20
N GLU A 23 60.04 -35.57 9.53
CA GLU A 23 60.66 -34.61 10.48
C GLU A 23 62.18 -34.90 10.77
N PRO A 24 62.90 -34.11 11.60
CA PRO A 24 64.37 -34.06 11.63
C PRO A 24 65.06 -34.82 12.79
N SER A 25 66.40 -34.91 12.71
CA SER A 25 67.36 -35.20 13.79
C SER A 25 68.70 -34.52 13.41
N GLU A 26 69.14 -33.48 14.12
CA GLU A 26 70.08 -33.55 15.26
C GLU A 26 71.39 -34.31 14.96
N GLU A 27 72.52 -33.60 14.87
CA GLU A 27 73.62 -33.69 15.86
C GLU A 27 74.70 -32.59 15.61
N ASP A 28 75.47 -32.28 16.67
CA ASP A 28 76.35 -31.10 16.79
C ASP A 28 77.69 -31.18 16.01
N GLU A 29 78.11 -30.06 15.41
CA GLU A 29 79.54 -29.83 15.15
C GLU A 29 80.23 -29.21 16.38
N LYS A 30 81.09 -30.01 17.03
CA LYS A 30 82.13 -29.53 17.95
C LYS A 30 83.45 -30.25 17.68
N GLY A 31 84.49 -29.45 17.44
CA GLY A 31 85.78 -29.68 18.11
C GLY A 31 86.99 -30.06 17.24
N TYR A 32 87.92 -29.11 17.20
CA TYR A 32 89.37 -29.32 17.34
C TYR A 32 90.19 -30.07 16.26
N PHE A 33 91.12 -29.30 15.69
CA PHE A 33 92.54 -29.65 15.48
C PHE A 33 92.95 -31.12 15.44
N SER A 34 93.57 -31.51 14.31
CA SER A 34 94.80 -32.31 14.37
C SER A 34 95.86 -31.71 13.46
N SER A 35 97.07 -31.58 14.01
CA SER A 35 98.29 -31.20 13.30
C SER A 35 99.08 -32.46 12.93
N GLY A 36 99.96 -32.40 11.93
CA GLY A 36 101.10 -33.32 11.83
C GLY A 36 101.34 -33.97 10.47
N ASP A 37 102.42 -33.51 9.84
CA ASP A 37 103.38 -34.24 9.00
C ASP A 37 102.95 -35.00 7.72
N GLY A 38 103.77 -34.80 6.67
CA GLY A 38 103.68 -35.59 5.43
C GLY A 38 104.25 -34.91 4.19
N PHE A 39 105.54 -34.57 4.17
CA PHE A 39 106.19 -34.11 2.93
C PHE A 39 106.38 -35.31 1.98
N SER A 40 105.48 -35.50 1.01
CA SER A 40 105.63 -36.50 -0.06
C SER A 40 105.65 -35.83 -1.44
N THR A 41 106.84 -35.80 -2.04
CA THR A 41 107.05 -35.27 -3.39
C THR A 41 106.49 -36.24 -4.44
N SER A 42 105.31 -35.98 -4.99
CA SER A 42 104.85 -36.70 -6.20
C SER A 42 103.78 -35.96 -7.01
N GLN A 43 104.04 -35.90 -8.32
CA GLN A 43 103.10 -35.74 -9.44
C GLN A 43 102.51 -34.35 -9.73
N SER A 44 102.53 -34.03 -11.02
CA SER A 44 102.01 -32.80 -11.62
C SER A 44 100.49 -32.77 -11.61
N VAL A 45 99.90 -31.81 -10.92
CA VAL A 45 98.47 -31.51 -11.04
C VAL A 45 98.22 -30.84 -12.39
N THR A 46 97.64 -31.58 -13.33
CA THR A 46 97.04 -30.99 -14.53
C THR A 46 95.75 -30.28 -14.13
N GLY A 47 95.60 -28.99 -14.45
CA GLY A 47 94.32 -28.31 -14.27
C GLY A 47 93.26 -28.92 -15.18
N GLU A 48 92.08 -29.26 -14.65
CA GLU A 48 91.01 -29.88 -15.44
C GLU A 48 90.09 -28.85 -16.13
N VAL A 49 90.18 -27.57 -15.75
CA VAL A 49 89.28 -26.50 -16.20
C VAL A 49 90.07 -25.19 -16.40
N GLY A 50 89.67 -24.38 -17.39
CA GLY A 50 90.27 -23.05 -17.63
C GLY A 50 91.50 -23.03 -18.56
N ILE A 51 91.87 -24.18 -19.14
CA ILE A 51 92.98 -24.31 -20.07
C ILE A 51 92.57 -23.86 -21.49
N ILE A 52 93.45 -23.12 -22.16
CA ILE A 52 93.33 -22.79 -23.59
C ILE A 52 94.03 -23.91 -24.37
N GLU A 53 93.29 -24.79 -25.05
CA GLU A 53 93.89 -25.92 -25.80
C GLU A 53 94.57 -25.48 -27.10
N SER A 54 93.93 -24.58 -27.86
CA SER A 54 94.49 -24.09 -29.12
C SER A 54 93.94 -22.73 -29.52
N ILE A 55 94.67 -22.03 -30.39
CA ILE A 55 94.21 -20.79 -31.03
C ILE A 55 94.53 -20.78 -32.53
N SER A 56 93.56 -20.33 -33.33
CA SER A 56 93.67 -20.18 -34.77
C SER A 56 93.13 -18.81 -35.19
N LEU A 57 93.94 -18.03 -35.89
CA LEU A 57 93.59 -16.67 -36.33
C LEU A 57 93.40 -16.65 -37.84
N ARG A 58 92.34 -16.00 -38.30
CA ARG A 58 92.03 -15.81 -39.73
C ARG A 58 91.70 -14.34 -39.99
N ASN A 59 92.32 -13.76 -41.01
CA ASN A 59 92.14 -12.36 -41.43
C ASN A 59 92.30 -11.35 -40.27
N PHE A 60 93.26 -11.60 -39.37
CA PHE A 60 93.47 -10.85 -38.13
C PHE A 60 94.81 -10.09 -38.16
N MET A 61 94.77 -8.78 -37.89
CA MET A 61 95.90 -7.87 -38.05
C MET A 61 96.55 -8.04 -39.45
N CYS A 62 97.87 -8.21 -39.55
CA CYS A 62 98.59 -8.39 -40.80
C CYS A 62 98.58 -9.85 -41.33
N HIS A 63 97.89 -10.79 -40.67
CA HIS A 63 97.93 -12.22 -40.99
C HIS A 63 96.63 -12.72 -41.65
N SER A 64 96.73 -13.34 -42.84
CA SER A 64 95.60 -14.04 -43.47
C SER A 64 95.18 -15.29 -42.69
N MET A 65 96.17 -16.04 -42.21
CA MET A 65 96.01 -17.22 -41.38
C MET A 65 97.25 -17.34 -40.47
N LEU A 66 97.05 -17.55 -39.17
CA LEU A 66 98.12 -17.75 -38.19
C LEU A 66 97.67 -18.81 -37.17
N GLY A 67 98.46 -19.87 -37.02
CA GLY A 67 98.07 -21.09 -36.31
C GLY A 67 97.58 -22.21 -37.25
N PRO A 68 97.00 -23.30 -36.73
CA PRO A 68 96.66 -23.52 -35.33
C PRO A 68 97.91 -23.61 -34.44
N PHE A 69 97.91 -22.90 -33.32
CA PHE A 69 98.86 -23.14 -32.22
C PHE A 69 98.15 -24.02 -31.20
N ALA A 70 98.69 -25.23 -30.96
CA ALA A 70 98.28 -26.06 -29.84
C ALA A 70 99.12 -25.69 -28.62
N PHE A 71 98.49 -25.58 -27.46
CA PHE A 71 99.13 -25.28 -26.18
C PHE A 71 99.16 -26.53 -25.29
N GLY A 72 100.24 -26.69 -24.53
CA GLY A 72 100.31 -27.65 -23.44
C GLY A 72 99.57 -27.17 -22.19
N PRO A 73 99.29 -28.07 -21.22
CA PRO A 73 98.43 -27.76 -20.07
C PRO A 73 99.02 -26.83 -19.01
N ASN A 74 100.35 -26.60 -19.03
CA ASN A 74 101.05 -25.86 -17.98
C ASN A 74 101.68 -24.55 -18.51
N VAL A 75 102.93 -24.58 -18.96
CA VAL A 75 103.68 -23.41 -19.43
C VAL A 75 103.92 -23.48 -20.93
N ASN A 76 103.65 -22.37 -21.63
CA ASN A 76 103.74 -22.27 -23.09
C ASN A 76 104.61 -21.09 -23.51
N PHE A 77 105.67 -21.34 -24.26
CA PHE A 77 106.59 -20.30 -24.76
C PHE A 77 106.35 -20.03 -26.25
N VAL A 78 105.91 -18.81 -26.59
CA VAL A 78 105.67 -18.39 -27.97
C VAL A 78 106.85 -17.54 -28.47
N VAL A 79 107.80 -18.19 -29.17
CA VAL A 79 109.05 -17.59 -29.65
C VAL A 79 109.02 -17.41 -31.17
N GLY A 80 109.74 -16.40 -31.70
CA GLY A 80 109.85 -16.13 -33.13
C GLY A 80 110.38 -14.73 -33.43
N ASN A 81 110.63 -14.42 -34.70
CA ASN A 81 111.19 -13.13 -35.14
C ASN A 81 110.23 -11.95 -34.88
N ASN A 82 110.72 -10.72 -34.97
CA ASN A 82 109.85 -9.54 -34.93
C ASN A 82 108.93 -9.52 -36.17
N GLY A 83 107.65 -9.20 -35.97
CA GLY A 83 106.62 -9.31 -37.01
C GLY A 83 106.00 -10.71 -37.22
N SER A 84 106.49 -11.76 -36.55
CA SER A 84 105.95 -13.14 -36.69
C SER A 84 104.57 -13.41 -36.06
N GLY A 85 103.90 -12.39 -35.52
CA GLY A 85 102.56 -12.53 -34.94
C GLY A 85 102.49 -12.86 -33.44
N LYS A 86 103.62 -12.89 -32.70
CA LYS A 86 103.64 -13.14 -31.24
C LYS A 86 102.61 -12.31 -30.45
N SER A 87 102.68 -10.98 -30.53
CA SER A 87 101.72 -10.09 -29.87
C SER A 87 100.32 -10.14 -30.50
N ALA A 88 100.17 -10.66 -31.72
CA ALA A 88 98.86 -10.88 -32.35
C ALA A 88 98.12 -12.06 -31.70
N VAL A 89 98.84 -13.10 -31.24
CA VAL A 89 98.26 -14.20 -30.44
C VAL A 89 97.70 -13.66 -29.12
N LEU A 90 98.46 -12.85 -28.36
CA LEU A 90 97.95 -12.26 -27.12
C LEU A 90 96.78 -11.30 -27.38
N THR A 91 96.88 -10.46 -28.43
CA THR A 91 95.80 -9.53 -28.80
C THR A 91 94.52 -10.29 -29.18
N ALA A 92 94.64 -11.41 -29.88
CA ALA A 92 93.51 -12.25 -30.23
C ALA A 92 92.89 -12.93 -29.00
N LEU A 93 93.69 -13.40 -28.03
CA LEU A 93 93.17 -13.93 -26.77
C LEU A 93 92.33 -12.90 -26.00
N ILE A 94 92.84 -11.66 -25.87
CA ILE A 94 92.11 -10.55 -25.24
C ILE A 94 90.77 -10.31 -25.94
N VAL A 95 90.76 -10.25 -27.27
CA VAL A 95 89.55 -9.95 -28.05
C VAL A 95 88.56 -11.13 -28.06
N ALA A 96 89.03 -12.37 -28.17
CA ALA A 96 88.21 -13.57 -28.17
C ALA A 96 87.50 -13.79 -26.83
N LEU A 97 88.16 -13.41 -25.73
CA LEU A 97 87.61 -13.44 -24.38
C LEU A 97 86.87 -12.12 -24.03
N GLY A 98 86.44 -11.34 -25.01
CA GLY A 98 85.54 -10.19 -24.81
C GLY A 98 86.19 -8.93 -24.23
N GLY A 99 87.51 -8.92 -24.08
CA GLY A 99 88.29 -7.75 -23.68
C GLY A 99 88.14 -6.60 -24.67
N LYS A 100 88.15 -5.37 -24.15
CA LYS A 100 87.95 -4.17 -24.96
C LYS A 100 89.15 -3.93 -25.87
N ALA A 101 88.91 -3.45 -27.09
CA ALA A 101 89.98 -3.15 -28.06
C ALA A 101 91.10 -2.27 -27.46
N HIS A 102 90.73 -1.28 -26.63
CA HIS A 102 91.68 -0.41 -25.94
C HIS A 102 92.65 -1.16 -25.02
N THR A 103 92.25 -2.29 -24.41
CA THR A 103 93.04 -3.03 -23.41
C THR A 103 94.27 -3.67 -24.06
N THR A 104 94.20 -3.92 -25.37
CA THR A 104 95.31 -4.43 -26.17
C THR A 104 96.42 -3.41 -26.42
N ASN A 105 96.13 -2.10 -26.29
CA ASN A 105 96.96 -0.97 -26.75
C ASN A 105 97.37 -1.04 -28.24
N ARG A 106 96.70 -1.86 -29.07
CA ARG A 106 97.00 -2.10 -30.49
C ARG A 106 95.88 -1.65 -31.44
N GLY A 107 94.73 -1.19 -30.94
CA GLY A 107 93.62 -0.70 -31.75
C GLY A 107 92.53 0.01 -30.92
N SER A 108 91.89 1.02 -31.51
CA SER A 108 90.85 1.82 -30.84
C SER A 108 89.44 1.20 -30.92
N SER A 109 89.21 0.27 -31.85
CA SER A 109 87.95 -0.45 -32.01
C SER A 109 88.19 -1.83 -32.63
N LEU A 110 87.23 -2.76 -32.49
CA LEU A 110 87.31 -4.11 -33.06
C LEU A 110 87.49 -4.11 -34.59
N LYS A 111 87.00 -3.06 -35.28
CA LYS A 111 87.22 -2.88 -36.72
C LYS A 111 88.71 -2.72 -37.09
N GLY A 112 89.52 -2.19 -36.17
CA GLY A 112 90.97 -1.99 -36.37
C GLY A 112 91.81 -3.27 -36.33
N PHE A 113 91.21 -4.43 -36.02
CA PHE A 113 91.90 -5.73 -36.05
C PHE A 113 91.56 -6.57 -37.29
N VAL A 114 90.66 -6.10 -38.15
CA VAL A 114 90.35 -6.74 -39.44
C VAL A 114 91.50 -6.45 -40.40
N LYS A 115 92.02 -7.47 -41.09
CA LYS A 115 93.06 -7.31 -42.10
C LYS A 115 92.60 -6.35 -43.22
N GLU A 116 93.49 -5.47 -43.68
CA GLU A 116 93.22 -4.58 -44.82
C GLU A 116 92.77 -5.37 -46.06
N GLY A 117 91.64 -4.97 -46.64
CA GLY A 117 90.98 -5.61 -47.78
C GLY A 117 89.83 -6.57 -47.44
N GLU A 118 89.68 -6.99 -46.17
CA GLU A 118 88.65 -7.95 -45.75
C GLU A 118 87.40 -7.29 -45.16
N ARG A 119 86.24 -7.95 -45.29
CA ARG A 119 84.92 -7.34 -44.99
C ARG A 119 84.28 -7.76 -43.67
N SER A 120 84.74 -8.83 -43.00
CA SER A 120 84.08 -9.33 -41.79
C SER A 120 85.01 -10.07 -40.83
N LEU A 121 84.61 -10.04 -39.55
CA LEU A 121 85.19 -10.78 -38.43
C LEU A 121 84.02 -11.31 -37.60
N SER A 122 83.99 -12.60 -37.29
CA SER A 122 82.95 -13.23 -36.48
C SER A 122 83.42 -13.44 -35.04
N VAL A 123 82.68 -12.91 -34.07
CA VAL A 123 82.92 -13.08 -32.62
C VAL A 123 81.63 -13.58 -31.96
N THR A 124 81.76 -14.39 -30.91
CA THR A 124 80.65 -14.98 -30.15
C THR A 124 79.73 -13.93 -29.50
N LYS A 125 78.51 -14.31 -29.13
CA LYS A 125 77.57 -13.41 -28.46
C LYS A 125 78.14 -12.91 -27.13
N LYS A 126 78.13 -11.59 -26.94
CA LYS A 126 78.78 -10.92 -25.80
C LYS A 126 78.22 -11.33 -24.44
N GLU A 127 76.90 -11.50 -24.32
CA GLU A 127 76.22 -11.82 -23.04
C GLU A 127 76.53 -13.23 -22.55
N GLU A 128 76.45 -14.20 -23.45
CA GLU A 128 76.81 -15.61 -23.22
C GLU A 128 78.30 -15.74 -22.86
N LEU A 129 79.17 -15.02 -23.59
CA LEU A 129 80.60 -14.95 -23.28
C LEU A 129 80.86 -14.36 -21.89
N ILE A 130 80.21 -13.26 -21.50
CA ILE A 130 80.36 -12.69 -20.14
C ILE A 130 79.95 -13.70 -19.07
N SER A 131 78.84 -14.43 -19.25
CA SER A 131 78.40 -15.45 -18.28
C SER A 131 79.40 -16.61 -18.15
N ILE A 132 80.08 -16.98 -19.24
CA ILE A 132 81.13 -18.01 -19.24
C ILE A 132 82.39 -17.51 -18.51
N LEU A 133 82.81 -16.26 -18.78
CA LEU A 133 83.98 -15.66 -18.15
C LEU A 133 83.79 -15.48 -16.63
N ASP A 134 82.58 -15.10 -16.20
CA ASP A 134 82.21 -14.98 -14.79
C ASP A 134 82.24 -16.35 -14.09
N HIS A 135 81.61 -17.37 -14.69
CA HIS A 135 81.57 -18.73 -14.15
C HIS A 135 82.97 -19.36 -13.97
N PHE A 136 83.90 -19.10 -14.90
CA PHE A 136 85.29 -19.61 -14.82
C PHE A 136 86.29 -18.61 -14.22
N ASN A 137 85.83 -17.47 -13.69
CA ASN A 137 86.68 -16.39 -13.16
C ASN A 137 87.82 -15.96 -14.13
N ILE A 138 87.51 -15.83 -15.42
CA ILE A 138 88.48 -15.43 -16.46
C ILE A 138 88.55 -13.91 -16.55
N GLN A 139 89.58 -13.34 -15.92
CA GLN A 139 89.71 -11.89 -15.74
C GLN A 139 90.56 -11.22 -16.83
N VAL A 140 89.95 -10.88 -17.97
CA VAL A 140 90.65 -10.37 -19.17
C VAL A 140 91.16 -8.93 -19.01
N ASP A 141 90.44 -8.08 -18.28
CA ASP A 141 90.85 -6.70 -17.98
C ASP A 141 91.78 -6.61 -16.73
N ASN A 142 92.14 -7.74 -16.09
CA ASN A 142 93.10 -7.77 -14.97
C ASN A 142 94.55 -7.75 -15.51
N PRO A 143 95.37 -6.72 -15.21
CA PRO A 143 96.74 -6.60 -15.72
C PRO A 143 97.72 -7.66 -15.20
N VAL A 144 97.30 -8.42 -14.18
CA VAL A 144 98.08 -9.50 -13.56
C VAL A 144 97.78 -10.86 -14.19
N SER A 145 96.57 -11.04 -14.76
CA SER A 145 96.21 -12.19 -15.59
C SER A 145 96.69 -12.03 -17.03
N ILE A 146 96.58 -10.82 -17.60
CA ILE A 146 97.07 -10.49 -18.94
C ILE A 146 98.03 -9.30 -18.88
N LEU A 147 99.33 -9.59 -18.91
CA LEU A 147 100.38 -8.56 -18.86
C LEU A 147 100.84 -8.22 -20.28
N THR A 148 100.29 -7.13 -20.84
CA THR A 148 100.75 -6.61 -22.14
C THR A 148 102.08 -5.87 -22.02
N GLN A 149 102.84 -5.83 -23.12
CA GLN A 149 104.13 -5.14 -23.21
C GLN A 149 104.08 -3.67 -22.75
N GLU A 150 102.97 -2.96 -22.99
CA GLU A 150 102.88 -1.54 -22.60
C GLU A 150 102.45 -1.36 -21.14
N MET A 151 101.62 -2.28 -20.61
CA MET A 151 101.28 -2.29 -19.18
C MET A 151 102.51 -2.60 -18.32
N SER A 152 103.37 -3.54 -18.72
CA SER A 152 104.62 -3.82 -17.99
C SER A 152 105.54 -2.58 -17.95
N LYS A 153 105.72 -1.88 -19.08
CA LYS A 153 106.51 -0.64 -19.15
C LYS A 153 105.94 0.50 -18.31
N HIS A 154 104.64 0.78 -18.40
CA HIS A 154 104.02 1.85 -17.62
C HIS A 154 104.06 1.56 -16.12
N PHE A 155 103.78 0.31 -15.74
CA PHE A 155 103.89 -0.14 -14.35
C PHE A 155 105.31 0.08 -13.80
N LEU A 156 106.33 -0.41 -14.52
CA LEU A 156 107.76 -0.26 -14.21
C LEU A 156 108.21 1.19 -13.96
N HIS A 157 107.61 2.18 -14.65
CA HIS A 157 108.05 3.58 -14.65
C HIS A 157 107.14 4.54 -13.87
N SER A 158 106.08 4.02 -13.23
CA SER A 158 105.10 4.83 -12.51
C SER A 158 105.71 5.67 -11.37
N LYS A 159 105.31 6.95 -11.30
CA LYS A 159 105.86 7.92 -10.33
C LYS A 159 105.01 8.04 -9.06
N GLY A 160 103.70 7.76 -9.11
CA GLY A 160 102.83 7.84 -7.95
C GLY A 160 102.85 6.59 -7.08
N GLU A 161 102.94 6.75 -5.76
CA GLU A 161 102.62 5.67 -4.82
C GLU A 161 101.13 5.28 -4.89
N GLY A 162 100.27 6.22 -5.26
CA GLY A 162 98.85 5.96 -5.58
C GLY A 162 98.64 5.15 -6.85
N ASP A 163 99.51 5.27 -7.87
CA ASP A 163 99.44 4.43 -9.07
C ASP A 163 99.74 2.97 -8.73
N LYS A 164 100.76 2.73 -7.89
CA LYS A 164 101.12 1.41 -7.36
C LYS A 164 99.95 0.81 -6.54
N TYR A 165 99.32 1.61 -5.68
CA TYR A 165 98.15 1.18 -4.89
C TYR A 165 96.95 0.85 -5.78
N LYS A 166 96.62 1.72 -6.74
CA LYS A 166 95.55 1.49 -7.72
C LYS A 166 95.80 0.24 -8.57
N PHE A 167 97.06 -0.03 -8.93
CA PHE A 167 97.43 -1.26 -9.60
C PHE A 167 97.18 -2.49 -8.72
N PHE A 168 97.56 -2.46 -7.44
CA PHE A 168 97.24 -3.51 -6.48
C PHE A 168 95.72 -3.73 -6.32
N MET A 169 94.94 -2.66 -6.18
CA MET A 169 93.47 -2.74 -6.06
C MET A 169 92.81 -3.33 -7.31
N LYS A 170 93.33 -3.06 -8.50
CA LYS A 170 92.87 -3.67 -9.76
C LYS A 170 93.31 -5.12 -9.93
N ALA A 171 94.56 -5.41 -9.60
CA ALA A 171 95.13 -6.76 -9.64
C ALA A 171 94.33 -7.74 -8.76
N THR A 172 93.91 -7.27 -7.58
CA THR A 172 93.17 -8.04 -6.58
C THR A 172 91.65 -7.93 -6.70
N GLN A 173 91.14 -7.27 -7.75
CA GLN A 173 89.71 -6.94 -7.97
C GLN A 173 89.00 -6.13 -6.86
N LEU A 174 89.71 -5.72 -5.80
CA LEU A 174 89.17 -4.88 -4.74
C LEU A 174 88.62 -3.54 -5.27
N ASP A 175 89.16 -3.02 -6.39
CA ASP A 175 88.63 -1.84 -7.10
C ASP A 175 87.19 -2.09 -7.61
N GLN A 176 86.93 -3.27 -8.21
CA GLN A 176 85.58 -3.64 -8.69
C GLN A 176 84.61 -3.81 -7.54
N MET A 177 85.01 -4.49 -6.46
CA MET A 177 84.18 -4.64 -5.26
C MET A 177 83.79 -3.27 -4.68
N LYS A 178 84.75 -2.32 -4.62
CA LYS A 178 84.52 -0.94 -4.16
C LYS A 178 83.53 -0.18 -5.05
N GLU A 179 83.58 -0.35 -6.37
CA GLU A 179 82.60 0.21 -7.31
C GLU A 179 81.21 -0.39 -7.10
N ASP A 180 81.10 -1.71 -6.93
CA ASP A 180 79.85 -2.43 -6.71
C ASP A 180 79.18 -1.99 -5.39
N TYR A 181 79.95 -1.86 -4.29
CA TYR A 181 79.43 -1.31 -3.03
C TYR A 181 78.88 0.11 -3.20
N THR A 182 79.59 0.95 -3.96
CA THR A 182 79.16 2.32 -4.25
C THR A 182 77.85 2.34 -5.03
N TYR A 183 77.70 1.45 -6.03
CA TYR A 183 76.47 1.27 -6.80
C TYR A 183 75.30 0.79 -5.94
N ILE A 184 75.52 -0.23 -5.10
CA ILE A 184 74.48 -0.78 -4.21
C ILE A 184 74.05 0.27 -3.16
N MET A 185 74.99 1.00 -2.55
CA MET A 185 74.68 2.11 -1.62
C MET A 185 73.85 3.21 -2.29
N LYS A 186 74.20 3.60 -3.51
CA LYS A 186 73.44 4.60 -4.29
C LYS A 186 72.03 4.10 -4.60
N THR A 187 71.89 2.81 -4.94
CA THR A 187 70.60 2.15 -5.19
C THR A 187 69.74 2.13 -3.93
N LYS A 188 70.29 1.70 -2.79
CA LYS A 188 69.63 1.74 -1.47
C LYS A 188 69.08 3.14 -1.15
N THR A 189 69.87 4.19 -1.34
CA THR A 189 69.45 5.59 -1.12
C THR A 189 68.29 5.99 -2.05
N MET A 190 68.33 5.59 -3.33
CA MET A 190 67.23 5.84 -4.27
C MET A 190 65.94 5.08 -3.89
N THR A 191 66.06 3.84 -3.42
CA THR A 191 64.91 3.06 -2.93
C THR A 191 64.33 3.67 -1.66
N GLN A 192 65.17 4.11 -0.70
CA GLN A 192 64.73 4.80 0.51
C GLN A 192 63.95 6.09 0.19
N ASN A 193 64.46 6.93 -0.72
CA ASN A 193 63.76 8.13 -1.17
C ASN A 193 62.41 7.82 -1.86
N THR A 194 62.31 6.68 -2.55
CA THR A 194 61.05 6.21 -3.14
C THR A 194 60.05 5.75 -2.08
N VAL A 195 60.54 5.05 -1.04
CA VAL A 195 59.72 4.61 0.10
C VAL A 195 59.10 5.79 0.83
N GLU A 196 59.86 6.85 1.13
CA GLU A 196 59.30 7.98 1.88
C GLU A 196 58.29 8.79 1.04
N LYS A 197 58.49 8.93 -0.28
CA LYS A 197 57.45 9.48 -1.19
C LYS A 197 56.18 8.63 -1.19
N HIS A 198 56.31 7.30 -1.19
CA HIS A 198 55.17 6.40 -1.07
C HIS A 198 54.52 6.47 0.31
N ARG A 199 55.27 6.74 1.38
CA ARG A 199 54.76 6.91 2.75
C ARG A 199 53.96 8.21 2.90
N GLU A 200 54.42 9.31 2.33
CA GLU A 200 53.65 10.57 2.22
C GLU A 200 52.35 10.33 1.45
N THR A 201 52.44 9.70 0.27
CA THR A 201 51.27 9.32 -0.54
C THR A 201 50.31 8.41 0.25
N LEU A 202 50.83 7.49 1.06
CA LEU A 202 50.05 6.57 1.88
C LEU A 202 49.32 7.29 3.02
N GLN A 203 49.89 8.36 3.61
CA GLN A 203 49.18 9.19 4.60
C GLN A 203 47.96 9.90 3.96
N GLU A 204 48.14 10.49 2.78
CA GLU A 204 47.07 11.17 2.05
C GLU A 204 46.00 10.17 1.55
N LEU A 205 46.41 8.98 1.09
CA LEU A 205 45.48 7.88 0.78
C LEU A 205 44.72 7.40 2.02
N LYS A 206 45.37 7.32 3.19
CA LYS A 206 44.73 6.94 4.46
C LYS A 206 43.66 7.95 4.89
N ARG A 207 43.91 9.25 4.69
CA ARG A 207 42.94 10.32 4.92
C ARG A 207 41.72 10.16 4.01
N LYS A 208 41.94 10.08 2.69
CA LYS A 208 40.88 9.87 1.68
C LYS A 208 40.10 8.56 1.88
N TYR A 209 40.77 7.50 2.34
CA TYR A 209 40.14 6.24 2.70
C TYR A 209 39.19 6.41 3.90
N ARG A 210 39.62 7.08 4.97
CA ARG A 210 38.76 7.35 6.14
C ARG A 210 37.54 8.19 5.81
N GLU A 211 37.72 9.27 5.05
CA GLU A 211 36.60 10.13 4.60
C GLU A 211 35.55 9.34 3.80
N LYS A 212 35.99 8.39 2.97
CA LYS A 212 35.10 7.48 2.24
C LYS A 212 34.52 6.37 3.12
N GLU A 213 35.24 5.89 4.12
CA GLU A 213 34.76 4.92 5.11
C GLU A 213 33.63 5.50 5.97
N GLU A 214 33.75 6.76 6.40
CA GLU A 214 32.70 7.48 7.14
C GLU A 214 31.45 7.67 6.28
N ARG A 215 31.59 8.09 5.01
CA ARG A 215 30.48 8.17 4.05
C ARG A 215 29.84 6.82 3.73
N TYR A 216 30.63 5.75 3.71
CA TYR A 216 30.09 4.39 3.56
C TYR A 216 29.29 3.97 4.81
N LYS A 217 29.77 4.30 6.01
CA LYS A 217 29.05 4.02 7.26
C LYS A 217 27.76 4.85 7.40
N SER A 218 27.72 6.08 6.90
CA SER A 218 26.48 6.89 6.91
C SER A 218 25.38 6.32 6.02
N LEU A 219 25.69 5.46 5.05
CA LEU A 219 24.66 4.73 4.27
C LEU A 219 23.77 3.85 5.15
N ALA A 220 24.30 3.24 6.22
CA ALA A 220 23.50 2.42 7.13
C ALA A 220 22.42 3.26 7.85
N SER A 221 22.76 4.48 8.27
CA SER A 221 21.78 5.41 8.86
C SER A 221 20.76 5.92 7.84
N LEU A 222 21.14 6.04 6.57
CA LEU A 222 20.20 6.30 5.47
C LEU A 222 19.24 5.12 5.28
N ASP A 223 19.72 3.88 5.31
CA ASP A 223 18.88 2.68 5.19
C ASP A 223 17.89 2.56 6.37
N GLU A 224 18.32 2.84 7.60
CA GLU A 224 17.44 2.93 8.79
C GLU A 224 16.33 3.99 8.61
N MET A 225 16.68 5.17 8.10
CA MET A 225 15.69 6.21 7.80
C MET A 225 14.74 5.81 6.67
N GLN A 226 15.22 5.07 5.67
CA GLN A 226 14.41 4.54 4.58
C GLN A 226 13.40 3.50 5.08
N GLN A 227 13.82 2.55 5.93
CA GLN A 227 12.95 1.57 6.56
C GLN A 227 11.86 2.25 7.41
N LYS A 228 12.25 3.22 8.24
CA LYS A 228 11.31 3.99 9.06
C LYS A 228 10.34 4.83 8.22
N LEU A 229 10.75 5.30 7.04
CA LEU A 229 9.86 5.95 6.09
C LEU A 229 8.79 4.99 5.58
N ASP A 230 9.17 3.75 5.27
CA ASP A 230 8.23 2.73 4.79
C ASP A 230 7.30 2.23 5.89
N GLU A 231 7.76 2.07 7.14
CA GLU A 231 6.88 1.86 8.30
C GLU A 231 5.84 2.97 8.47
N LEU A 232 6.25 4.24 8.33
CA LEU A 232 5.33 5.38 8.42
C LEU A 232 4.33 5.40 7.25
N LYS A 233 4.73 5.04 6.03
CA LYS A 233 3.80 4.86 4.89
C LYS A 233 2.77 3.76 5.17
N ASN A 234 3.20 2.64 5.75
CA ASN A 234 2.31 1.53 6.10
C ASN A 234 1.29 1.95 7.17
N GLN A 235 1.73 2.68 8.20
CA GLN A 235 0.84 3.28 9.21
C GLN A 235 -0.12 4.30 8.58
N MET A 236 0.36 5.14 7.65
CA MET A 236 -0.44 6.16 6.97
C MET A 236 -1.57 5.55 6.13
N ALA A 237 -1.27 4.47 5.42
CA ALA A 237 -2.26 3.74 4.62
C ALA A 237 -3.43 3.22 5.47
N TRP A 238 -3.14 2.63 6.63
CA TRP A 238 -4.16 2.15 7.55
C TRP A 238 -4.82 3.25 8.40
N ALA A 239 -4.14 4.36 8.69
CA ALA A 239 -4.73 5.53 9.34
C ALA A 239 -5.86 6.15 8.50
N LEU A 240 -5.67 6.26 7.17
CA LEU A 240 -6.71 6.75 6.26
C LEU A 240 -7.94 5.82 6.23
N VAL A 241 -7.74 4.50 6.30
CA VAL A 241 -8.83 3.53 6.45
C VAL A 241 -9.57 3.74 7.79
N ALA A 242 -8.84 3.88 8.89
CA ALA A 242 -9.41 4.09 10.22
C ALA A 242 -10.21 5.41 10.33
N GLU A 243 -9.75 6.49 9.70
CA GLU A 243 -10.51 7.76 9.63
C GLU A 243 -11.85 7.58 8.89
N VAL A 244 -11.89 6.84 7.77
CA VAL A 244 -13.14 6.53 7.05
C VAL A 244 -14.07 5.61 7.86
N GLU A 245 -13.53 4.59 8.54
CA GLU A 245 -14.31 3.73 9.46
C GLU A 245 -14.90 4.54 10.63
N GLN A 246 -14.17 5.54 11.13
CA GLN A 246 -14.64 6.42 12.19
C GLN A 246 -15.78 7.35 11.73
N GLU A 247 -15.77 7.83 10.48
CA GLU A 247 -16.89 8.56 9.88
C GLU A 247 -18.14 7.68 9.66
N MET A 248 -17.94 6.39 9.40
CA MET A 248 -19.04 5.42 9.15
C MET A 248 -19.83 5.09 10.44
N LYS A 249 -19.17 5.00 11.60
CA LYS A 249 -19.82 4.69 12.90
C LYS A 249 -21.07 5.53 13.20
N PRO A 250 -21.03 6.89 13.22
CA PRO A 250 -22.20 7.70 13.52
C PRO A 250 -23.30 7.62 12.45
N MET A 251 -22.99 7.29 11.19
CA MET A 251 -24.05 7.00 10.20
C MET A 251 -24.77 5.70 10.54
N THR A 252 -24.03 4.63 10.85
CA THR A 252 -24.60 3.33 11.23
C THR A 252 -25.45 3.45 12.49
N GLU A 253 -24.94 4.11 13.53
CA GLU A 253 -25.68 4.37 14.77
C GLU A 253 -26.99 5.14 14.51
N ARG A 254 -26.94 6.22 13.70
CA ARG A 254 -28.13 6.97 13.28
C ARG A 254 -29.14 6.10 12.52
N ILE A 255 -28.70 5.25 11.58
CA ILE A 255 -29.59 4.33 10.87
C ILE A 255 -30.31 3.41 11.86
N THR A 256 -29.59 2.78 12.80
CA THR A 256 -30.21 1.89 13.79
C THR A 256 -31.16 2.62 14.75
N ALA A 257 -30.92 3.90 15.04
CA ALA A 257 -31.81 4.73 15.85
C ALA A 257 -33.11 5.07 15.10
N GLU A 258 -33.01 5.46 13.82
CA GLU A 258 -34.16 5.75 12.96
C GLU A 258 -34.99 4.48 12.67
N GLU A 259 -34.35 3.33 12.47
CA GLU A 259 -35.04 2.04 12.31
C GLU A 259 -35.84 1.68 13.58
N LYS A 260 -35.24 1.82 14.76
CA LYS A 260 -35.94 1.65 16.05
C LYS A 260 -37.08 2.66 16.27
N ALA A 261 -36.95 3.87 15.75
CA ALA A 261 -38.03 4.87 15.79
C ALA A 261 -39.18 4.49 14.84
N THR A 262 -38.86 3.96 13.65
CA THR A 262 -39.84 3.57 12.62
C THR A 262 -40.80 2.50 13.15
N VAL A 263 -40.30 1.49 13.89
CA VAL A 263 -41.14 0.44 14.53
C VAL A 263 -42.23 1.03 15.43
N LYS A 264 -41.96 2.13 16.15
CA LYS A 264 -42.98 2.80 16.98
C LYS A 264 -44.07 3.46 16.14
N TYR A 265 -43.73 3.93 14.94
CA TYR A 265 -44.68 4.50 14.00
C TYR A 265 -45.45 3.42 13.24
N ASP A 266 -44.85 2.29 12.88
CA ASP A 266 -45.56 1.11 12.36
C ASP A 266 -46.68 0.68 13.33
N GLN A 267 -46.34 0.44 14.60
CA GLN A 267 -47.30 0.08 15.65
C GLN A 267 -48.43 1.12 15.81
N LYS A 268 -48.11 2.41 15.71
CA LYS A 268 -49.13 3.48 15.80
C LYS A 268 -50.03 3.54 14.57
N VAL A 269 -49.50 3.31 13.36
CA VAL A 269 -50.33 3.24 12.15
C VAL A 269 -51.28 2.05 12.23
N GLU A 270 -50.80 0.89 12.68
CA GLU A 270 -51.62 -0.32 12.86
C GLU A 270 -52.71 -0.13 13.94
N GLU A 271 -52.40 0.50 15.07
CA GLU A 271 -53.38 0.85 16.11
C GLU A 271 -54.51 1.76 15.57
N TRP A 272 -54.17 2.77 14.76
CA TRP A 272 -55.15 3.68 14.18
C TRP A 272 -55.89 3.09 12.97
N GLU A 273 -55.28 2.18 12.21
CA GLU A 273 -55.95 1.38 11.19
C GLU A 273 -57.06 0.53 11.83
N GLY A 274 -56.76 -0.20 12.91
CA GLY A 274 -57.77 -0.99 13.64
C GLY A 274 -58.95 -0.15 14.13
N LYS A 275 -58.69 1.06 14.66
CA LYS A 275 -59.74 2.00 15.07
C LYS A 275 -60.57 2.52 13.90
N VAL A 276 -59.95 2.77 12.74
CA VAL A 276 -60.67 3.17 11.51
C VAL A 276 -61.54 2.01 11.00
N GLN A 277 -61.05 0.77 11.01
CA GLN A 277 -61.83 -0.40 10.63
C GLN A 277 -63.04 -0.61 11.55
N GLU A 278 -62.86 -0.52 12.86
CA GLU A 278 -63.96 -0.67 13.83
C GLU A 278 -64.99 0.46 13.72
N ALA A 279 -64.55 1.72 13.56
CA ALA A 279 -65.47 2.84 13.34
C ALA A 279 -66.26 2.70 12.03
N ASN A 280 -65.64 2.24 10.93
CA ASN A 280 -66.36 1.92 9.69
C ASN A 280 -67.37 0.77 9.90
N ARG A 281 -67.02 -0.26 10.69
CA ARG A 281 -67.90 -1.40 11.00
C ARG A 281 -69.16 -0.94 11.77
N ILE A 282 -68.97 -0.07 12.77
CA ILE A 282 -70.07 0.52 13.54
C ILE A 282 -70.95 1.42 12.65
N LEU A 283 -70.35 2.24 11.77
CA LEU A 283 -71.11 3.07 10.84
C LEU A 283 -71.95 2.25 9.85
N GLY A 284 -71.41 1.16 9.31
CA GLY A 284 -72.19 0.23 8.47
C GLY A 284 -73.41 -0.33 9.23
N GLN A 285 -73.20 -0.82 10.46
CA GLN A 285 -74.29 -1.34 11.29
C GLN A 285 -75.36 -0.29 11.63
N LEU A 286 -74.96 0.97 11.86
CA LEU A 286 -75.90 2.07 12.11
C LEU A 286 -76.63 2.52 10.82
N GLN A 287 -75.97 2.45 9.66
CA GLN A 287 -76.60 2.70 8.35
C GLN A 287 -77.65 1.63 8.03
N ASP A 288 -77.31 0.35 8.19
CA ASP A 288 -78.24 -0.77 8.00
C ASP A 288 -79.48 -0.64 8.90
N GLN A 289 -79.29 -0.24 10.17
CA GLN A 289 -80.38 0.02 11.12
C GLN A 289 -81.25 1.20 10.70
N LEU A 290 -80.64 2.30 10.25
CA LEU A 290 -81.38 3.48 9.78
C LEU A 290 -82.17 3.18 8.50
N GLU A 291 -81.63 2.39 7.58
CA GLU A 291 -82.32 1.94 6.38
C GLU A 291 -83.50 1.01 6.74
N GLY A 292 -83.32 0.10 7.69
CA GLY A 292 -84.41 -0.73 8.22
C GLY A 292 -85.53 0.06 8.92
N VAL A 293 -85.22 1.19 9.57
CA VAL A 293 -86.24 2.13 10.09
C VAL A 293 -86.93 2.86 8.94
N ALA A 294 -86.18 3.36 7.96
CA ALA A 294 -86.73 4.08 6.81
C ALA A 294 -87.68 3.22 5.96
N GLN A 295 -87.34 1.95 5.73
CA GLN A 295 -88.20 0.98 5.04
C GLN A 295 -89.51 0.73 5.82
N ARG A 296 -89.47 0.60 7.15
CA ARG A 296 -90.68 0.49 8.00
C ARG A 296 -91.56 1.73 7.88
N MET A 297 -90.98 2.93 7.90
CA MET A 297 -91.72 4.18 7.70
C MET A 297 -92.36 4.26 6.30
N GLN A 298 -91.64 3.86 5.25
CA GLN A 298 -92.13 3.88 3.87
C GLN A 298 -93.32 2.93 3.65
N GLN A 299 -93.37 1.79 4.35
CA GLN A 299 -94.49 0.85 4.29
C GLN A 299 -95.76 1.35 5.00
N LEU A 300 -95.60 2.09 6.11
CA LEU A 300 -96.72 2.64 6.90
C LEU A 300 -97.27 3.95 6.33
N GLN A 301 -96.44 4.77 5.67
CA GLN A 301 -96.85 6.04 5.06
C GLN A 301 -98.14 5.96 4.21
N PRO A 302 -98.27 5.05 3.20
CA PRO A 302 -99.49 5.00 2.39
C PRO A 302 -100.73 4.54 3.17
N GLN A 303 -100.57 3.76 4.25
CA GLN A 303 -101.69 3.33 5.09
C GLN A 303 -102.22 4.49 5.94
N CYS A 304 -101.31 5.31 6.50
CA CYS A 304 -101.66 6.54 7.20
C CYS A 304 -102.42 7.54 6.32
N ASP A 305 -101.97 7.73 5.07
CA ASP A 305 -102.59 8.67 4.14
C ASP A 305 -103.96 8.18 3.61
N GLU A 306 -104.10 6.87 3.35
CA GLU A 306 -105.37 6.26 2.94
C GLU A 306 -106.43 6.33 4.07
N LEU A 307 -106.11 5.89 5.29
CA LEU A 307 -107.05 5.95 6.43
C LEU A 307 -107.49 7.39 6.75
N LYS A 308 -106.57 8.36 6.62
CA LYS A 308 -106.88 9.78 6.77
C LYS A 308 -107.81 10.29 5.68
N SER A 309 -107.65 9.84 4.44
CA SER A 309 -108.55 10.14 3.32
C SER A 309 -109.96 9.58 3.58
N GLN A 310 -110.05 8.33 4.04
CA GLN A 310 -111.31 7.67 4.38
C GLN A 310 -112.05 8.36 5.53
N ALA A 311 -111.34 8.74 6.61
CA ALA A 311 -111.93 9.51 7.71
C ALA A 311 -112.44 10.90 7.24
N GLN A 312 -111.71 11.58 6.34
CA GLN A 312 -112.16 12.85 5.75
C GLN A 312 -113.37 12.70 4.82
N ALA A 313 -113.49 11.59 4.08
CA ALA A 313 -114.67 11.29 3.27
C ALA A 313 -115.91 11.07 4.16
N ARG A 314 -115.80 10.17 5.16
CA ARG A 314 -116.86 9.90 6.15
C ARG A 314 -117.36 11.17 6.85
N ASN A 315 -116.48 12.12 7.16
CA ASN A 315 -116.82 13.42 7.75
C ASN A 315 -117.69 14.30 6.81
N ARG A 316 -117.45 14.25 5.50
CA ARG A 316 -118.24 14.99 4.50
C ARG A 316 -119.64 14.39 4.37
N ASP A 317 -119.74 13.06 4.35
CA ASP A 317 -121.02 12.34 4.25
C ASP A 317 -121.89 12.55 5.49
N LEU A 318 -121.29 12.53 6.68
CA LEU A 318 -121.95 12.91 7.94
C LEU A 318 -122.52 14.34 7.88
N LYS A 319 -121.70 15.33 7.50
CA LYS A 319 -122.17 16.74 7.40
C LYS A 319 -123.27 16.95 6.35
N SER A 320 -123.22 16.21 5.25
CA SER A 320 -124.25 16.22 4.22
C SER A 320 -125.60 15.69 4.75
N THR A 321 -125.57 14.56 5.46
CA THR A 321 -126.77 13.94 6.03
C THR A 321 -127.33 14.70 7.24
N GLU A 322 -126.48 15.30 8.08
CA GLU A 322 -126.89 16.24 9.13
C GLU A 322 -127.64 17.45 8.54
N ALA A 323 -127.12 18.05 7.46
CA ALA A 323 -127.80 19.15 6.77
C ALA A 323 -129.16 18.72 6.17
N GLY A 324 -129.28 17.49 5.68
CA GLY A 324 -130.54 16.90 5.24
C GLY A 324 -131.56 16.72 6.38
N LEU A 325 -131.12 16.20 7.52
CA LEU A 325 -131.93 16.04 8.73
C LEU A 325 -132.47 17.39 9.24
N HIS A 326 -131.64 18.43 9.24
CA HIS A 326 -132.05 19.78 9.62
C HIS A 326 -133.16 20.35 8.72
N ARG A 327 -133.15 20.07 7.41
CA ARG A 327 -134.21 20.50 6.48
C ARG A 327 -135.53 19.77 6.76
N LYS A 328 -135.51 18.44 6.92
CA LYS A 328 -136.74 17.68 7.25
C LYS A 328 -137.33 18.09 8.61
N LYS A 329 -136.48 18.43 9.59
CA LYS A 329 -136.92 18.96 10.89
C LYS A 329 -137.63 20.32 10.81
N ALA A 330 -137.25 21.16 9.84
CA ALA A 330 -137.91 22.45 9.61
C ALA A 330 -139.31 22.24 9.00
N ASN A 331 -139.39 21.48 7.89
CA ASN A 331 -140.65 21.18 7.22
C ASN A 331 -141.69 20.54 8.16
N LEU A 332 -141.26 19.65 9.08
CA LEU A 332 -142.17 19.04 10.06
C LEU A 332 -142.79 20.09 11.00
N ARG A 333 -142.00 21.07 11.47
CA ARG A 333 -142.48 22.15 12.34
C ARG A 333 -143.48 23.05 11.63
N ASP A 334 -143.25 23.36 10.37
CA ASP A 334 -144.12 24.28 9.62
C ASP A 334 -145.48 23.60 9.34
N LEU A 335 -145.50 22.31 8.99
CA LEU A 335 -146.74 21.53 8.84
C LEU A 335 -147.50 21.34 10.17
N GLU A 336 -146.80 21.12 11.29
CA GLU A 336 -147.44 21.08 12.62
C GLU A 336 -148.07 22.44 12.98
N ARG A 337 -147.50 23.57 12.51
CA ARG A 337 -148.00 24.92 12.75
C ARG A 337 -149.24 25.28 11.93
N ASP A 338 -149.29 24.85 10.67
CA ASP A 338 -150.47 25.05 9.81
C ASP A 338 -151.69 24.31 10.36
N LYS A 339 -151.49 23.10 10.90
CA LYS A 339 -152.54 22.33 11.59
C LYS A 339 -153.13 23.07 12.79
N ASP A 340 -152.30 23.70 13.63
CA ASP A 340 -152.78 24.45 14.79
C ASP A 340 -153.56 25.71 14.37
N GLN A 341 -153.24 26.29 13.22
CA GLN A 341 -153.86 27.51 12.71
C GLN A 341 -155.28 27.26 12.15
N LEU A 342 -155.48 26.17 11.41
CA LEU A 342 -156.82 25.70 10.98
C LEU A 342 -157.71 25.32 12.18
N ASN A 343 -157.16 24.60 13.16
CA ASN A 343 -157.85 24.27 14.42
C ASN A 343 -158.21 25.50 15.28
N LYS A 344 -157.77 26.70 14.91
CA LYS A 344 -158.16 27.95 15.54
C LYS A 344 -159.29 28.65 14.79
N GLN A 345 -159.27 28.62 13.45
CA GLN A 345 -160.35 29.17 12.60
C GLN A 345 -161.67 28.42 12.77
N ILE A 346 -161.64 27.09 12.92
CA ILE A 346 -162.84 26.28 13.19
C ILE A 346 -163.56 26.76 14.46
N ARG A 347 -162.81 27.04 15.54
CA ARG A 347 -163.34 27.52 16.83
C ARG A 347 -163.91 28.95 16.77
N GLU A 348 -163.45 29.78 15.83
CA GLU A 348 -163.99 31.15 15.64
C GLU A 348 -165.30 31.13 14.83
N LEU A 349 -165.49 30.14 13.95
CA LEU A 349 -166.74 29.90 13.22
C LEU A 349 -167.83 29.31 14.11
N GLU A 350 -167.50 28.32 14.95
CA GLU A 350 -168.44 27.76 15.96
C GLU A 350 -169.03 28.84 16.89
N HIS A 351 -168.21 29.84 17.28
CA HIS A 351 -168.68 30.91 18.15
C HIS A 351 -169.73 31.81 17.47
N SER A 352 -169.61 32.03 16.17
CA SER A 352 -170.45 32.97 15.40
C SER A 352 -171.86 32.46 15.11
N ILE A 353 -172.05 31.13 15.06
CA ILE A 353 -173.35 30.48 14.82
C ILE A 353 -174.26 30.55 16.07
N SER A 354 -173.68 30.66 17.26
CA SER A 354 -174.43 30.56 18.54
C SER A 354 -175.32 31.75 18.92
N GLN A 355 -175.36 32.85 18.13
CA GLN A 355 -175.98 34.12 18.58
C GLN A 355 -176.77 34.93 17.52
N THR A 356 -177.64 34.33 16.67
CA THR A 356 -178.84 35.08 16.20
C THR A 356 -180.00 34.21 15.70
N ASN A 357 -181.06 34.07 16.52
CA ASN A 357 -182.48 33.85 16.19
C ASN A 357 -183.23 33.50 17.49
N SER A 358 -184.47 33.95 17.78
CA SER A 358 -185.28 35.05 17.23
C SER A 358 -186.27 35.50 18.33
N ALA A 359 -187.02 36.59 18.12
CA ALA A 359 -187.94 37.13 19.12
C ALA A 359 -189.38 36.57 19.04
N ASP A 360 -190.02 36.51 20.21
CA ASP A 360 -191.46 36.36 20.49
C ASP A 360 -192.15 35.00 20.28
N THR A 361 -192.28 34.28 21.41
CA THR A 361 -193.55 33.61 21.77
C THR A 361 -193.88 33.85 23.25
N HIS A 362 -194.55 34.95 23.53
CA HIS A 362 -195.12 35.22 24.85
C HIS A 362 -196.13 34.15 25.32
N ALA A 363 -196.05 33.84 26.63
CA ALA A 363 -197.15 33.39 27.49
C ALA A 363 -198.23 32.46 26.87
N ARG A 364 -198.03 31.13 26.91
CA ARG A 364 -199.08 30.09 27.17
C ARG A 364 -198.57 28.64 27.17
N VAL A 365 -197.73 28.28 28.15
CA VAL A 365 -197.63 26.88 28.63
C VAL A 365 -198.28 26.72 30.01
N GLU A 366 -198.58 27.81 30.73
CA GLU A 366 -199.54 27.83 31.85
C GLU A 366 -201.00 27.47 31.45
N LYS A 367 -201.27 27.18 30.17
CA LYS A 367 -202.65 27.10 29.67
C LYS A 367 -202.98 25.91 28.77
N LEU A 368 -202.20 24.82 28.81
CA LEU A 368 -202.66 23.49 28.35
C LEU A 368 -201.74 22.34 28.81
N ASN A 369 -201.52 22.23 30.12
CA ASN A 369 -201.53 20.91 30.77
C ASN A 369 -202.51 20.86 31.96
N HIS A 370 -203.31 21.92 32.16
CA HIS A 370 -204.53 21.80 32.95
C HIS A 370 -205.58 21.06 32.10
N ILE A 371 -205.57 19.74 32.26
CA ILE A 371 -206.53 18.76 31.76
C ILE A 371 -206.21 18.18 30.36
N GLN A 372 -205.17 17.35 30.32
CA GLN A 372 -205.28 16.00 29.73
C GLN A 372 -205.46 14.97 30.89
N ALA A 373 -206.34 15.30 31.84
CA ALA A 373 -206.60 14.53 33.07
C ALA A 373 -208.08 14.12 33.23
N GLU A 374 -208.93 14.39 32.22
CA GLU A 374 -210.34 13.97 32.17
C GLU A 374 -210.52 12.51 31.68
N LEU A 375 -209.44 11.74 31.48
CA LEU A 375 -209.50 10.31 31.13
C LEU A 375 -208.82 9.38 32.15
N GLU A 376 -208.72 9.78 33.42
CA GLU A 376 -208.51 8.78 34.48
C GLU A 376 -209.30 9.04 35.78
N GLN A 377 -210.11 10.11 35.82
CA GLN A 377 -211.15 10.31 36.85
C GLN A 377 -212.36 9.35 36.66
N LEU A 378 -212.12 8.11 36.21
CA LEU A 378 -213.08 7.01 36.16
C LEU A 378 -212.50 5.59 36.31
N LEU A 379 -211.31 5.43 36.88
CA LEU A 379 -210.92 4.16 37.53
C LEU A 379 -210.00 4.36 38.74
N ALA A 380 -209.84 5.57 39.27
CA ALA A 380 -210.82 6.13 40.20
C ALA A 380 -211.94 5.17 40.65
N LYS A 381 -211.60 4.13 41.42
CA LYS A 381 -212.33 3.78 42.65
C LYS A 381 -211.59 2.66 43.42
N ASP A 382 -210.47 2.85 44.14
CA ASP A 382 -209.78 4.06 44.67
C ASP A 382 -210.72 5.20 45.10
N ARG A 383 -211.51 4.91 46.14
CA ARG A 383 -212.97 5.01 46.04
C ARG A 383 -213.62 6.40 46.16
N LEU A 384 -213.37 7.34 45.21
CA LEU A 384 -214.21 8.56 45.04
C LEU A 384 -214.47 9.18 43.63
N GLY A 385 -214.66 8.37 42.58
CA GLY A 385 -215.52 8.72 41.41
C GLY A 385 -214.82 9.22 40.12
N LYS A 386 -215.50 9.32 38.96
CA LYS A 386 -216.97 9.24 38.75
C LYS A 386 -217.35 9.10 37.25
N MET A 387 -218.36 8.26 36.95
CA MET A 387 -219.16 8.28 35.71
C MET A 387 -219.28 9.68 35.08
N ARG A 388 -219.11 9.89 33.77
CA ARG A 388 -219.33 9.01 32.58
C ARG A 388 -218.31 9.39 31.48
N ALA A 389 -217.56 8.57 30.72
CA ALA A 389 -217.52 7.14 30.30
C ALA A 389 -217.88 6.94 28.81
N TYR A 390 -216.88 6.96 27.90
CA TYR A 390 -216.99 6.93 26.42
C TYR A 390 -218.37 7.31 25.87
N GLU A 391 -218.83 8.57 25.87
CA GLU A 391 -218.45 9.82 26.61
C GLU A 391 -217.00 9.99 27.18
N ASP A 392 -215.93 10.31 26.46
CA ASP A 392 -215.57 10.19 25.04
C ASP A 392 -214.03 10.01 24.97
N ARG A 393 -213.48 9.18 24.07
CA ARG A 393 -212.19 9.53 23.44
C ARG A 393 -212.08 9.05 21.99
N LYS A 394 -212.82 9.73 21.11
CA LYS A 394 -212.61 9.78 19.67
C LYS A 394 -212.94 11.19 19.14
N LYS A 395 -212.02 12.15 19.27
CA LYS A 395 -212.06 13.48 18.59
C LYS A 395 -210.76 14.28 18.76
N ALA A 396 -210.62 15.36 17.98
CA ALA A 396 -209.55 16.38 18.05
C ALA A 396 -208.13 15.80 17.81
N GLN A 397 -207.68 15.51 16.58
CA GLN A 397 -207.78 16.26 15.30
C GLN A 397 -207.09 17.64 15.31
N GLU A 398 -206.05 17.76 14.47
CA GLU A 398 -206.22 18.42 13.16
C GLU A 398 -206.89 19.80 13.15
N CYS A 399 -206.29 20.77 13.86
CA CYS A 399 -206.27 22.18 13.42
C CYS A 399 -205.10 22.93 14.06
N CYS A 400 -204.26 23.56 13.22
CA CYS A 400 -203.04 24.33 13.58
C CYS A 400 -201.93 23.52 14.30
N ARG A 401 -200.72 23.32 13.74
CA ARG A 401 -199.83 24.28 13.04
C ARG A 401 -199.54 25.53 13.88
N LYS A 402 -198.75 25.38 14.94
CA LYS A 402 -197.72 26.36 15.34
C LYS A 402 -196.75 25.83 16.42
N LEU A 403 -195.46 26.02 16.14
CA LEU A 403 -194.28 26.06 17.02
C LEU A 403 -193.61 24.76 17.50
N GLN A 404 -192.34 24.68 17.07
CA GLN A 404 -191.14 24.10 17.70
C GLN A 404 -190.98 22.57 17.74
N ALA A 405 -189.75 22.03 17.61
CA ALA A 405 -188.43 22.70 17.70
C ALA A 405 -187.48 22.41 16.50
N GLU A 406 -186.49 23.29 16.33
CA GLU A 406 -185.44 23.30 15.29
C GLU A 406 -184.12 22.71 15.83
N LEU A 407 -183.31 22.04 14.99
CA LEU A 407 -181.82 22.05 14.97
C LEU A 407 -181.25 20.92 14.06
N THR A 408 -180.46 21.29 13.03
CA THR A 408 -179.26 20.56 12.53
C THR A 408 -178.59 21.32 11.36
N GLU A 409 -177.28 21.51 11.45
CA GLU A 409 -176.36 21.95 10.37
C GLU A 409 -175.28 20.87 10.15
N LEU A 410 -174.56 20.91 9.01
CA LEU A 410 -173.09 20.65 8.85
C LEU A 410 -172.71 20.26 7.41
N GLN A 411 -171.76 20.98 6.80
CA GLN A 411 -170.86 20.51 5.73
C GLN A 411 -169.57 21.36 5.76
N ASN A 412 -168.44 20.81 6.23
CA ASN A 412 -167.06 21.33 6.09
C ASN A 412 -166.04 20.39 6.79
N GLU A 413 -165.78 19.18 6.27
CA GLU A 413 -164.87 18.20 6.91
C GLU A 413 -163.67 17.75 6.04
N GLU A 414 -163.65 17.97 4.72
CA GLU A 414 -162.63 17.36 3.83
C GLU A 414 -161.20 17.92 3.97
N GLU A 415 -161.01 19.19 4.37
CA GLU A 415 -159.67 19.82 4.40
C GLU A 415 -158.77 19.39 5.59
N LEU A 416 -159.33 18.78 6.64
CA LEU A 416 -158.60 18.50 7.89
C LEU A 416 -157.89 17.12 7.90
N GLU A 417 -158.39 16.15 7.14
CA GLU A 417 -157.80 14.79 7.07
C GLU A 417 -156.56 14.73 6.16
N GLU A 418 -156.54 15.47 5.03
CA GLU A 418 -155.39 15.52 4.12
C GLU A 418 -154.14 16.07 4.81
N LEU A 419 -154.32 17.12 5.61
CA LEU A 419 -153.23 17.80 6.32
C LEU A 419 -152.62 16.93 7.44
N SER A 420 -153.45 16.13 8.12
CA SER A 420 -152.99 15.17 9.13
C SER A 420 -152.20 14.01 8.52
N SER A 421 -152.57 13.55 7.33
CA SER A 421 -151.86 12.48 6.60
C SER A 421 -150.45 12.90 6.19
N ARG A 422 -150.27 14.14 5.74
CA ARG A 422 -148.95 14.70 5.35
C ARG A 422 -147.96 14.82 6.52
N ILE A 423 -148.44 15.08 7.74
CA ILE A 423 -147.59 15.17 8.94
C ILE A 423 -147.01 13.79 9.31
N ILE A 424 -147.77 12.71 9.17
CA ILE A 424 -147.32 11.35 9.50
C ILE A 424 -146.15 10.93 8.60
N VAL A 425 -146.32 11.05 7.27
CA VAL A 425 -145.27 10.73 6.30
C VAL A 425 -144.00 11.55 6.55
N CYS A 426 -144.15 12.86 6.80
CA CYS A 426 -143.00 13.74 7.08
C CYS A 426 -142.28 13.37 8.39
N ARG A 427 -142.99 12.82 9.38
CA ARG A 427 -142.41 12.36 10.65
C ARG A 427 -141.61 11.06 10.47
N GLU A 428 -142.13 10.10 9.71
CA GLU A 428 -141.41 8.86 9.36
C GLU A 428 -140.12 9.16 8.57
N GLU A 429 -140.21 10.07 7.60
CA GLU A 429 -139.04 10.55 6.84
C GLU A 429 -137.98 11.24 7.72
N PHE A 430 -138.40 11.95 8.77
CA PHE A 430 -137.48 12.58 9.73
C PHE A 430 -136.78 11.54 10.62
N GLU A 431 -137.48 10.51 11.08
CA GLU A 431 -136.85 9.43 11.88
C GLU A 431 -135.89 8.57 11.04
N ALA A 432 -136.24 8.28 9.79
CA ALA A 432 -135.34 7.60 8.84
C ALA A 432 -134.04 8.39 8.63
N ALA A 433 -134.14 9.71 8.40
CA ALA A 433 -132.98 10.58 8.27
C ALA A 433 -132.16 10.68 9.58
N ARG A 434 -132.82 10.63 10.75
CA ARG A 434 -132.13 10.68 12.05
C ARG A 434 -131.28 9.43 12.27
N ASN A 435 -131.80 8.27 11.89
CA ASN A 435 -131.07 7.01 12.01
C ASN A 435 -129.88 6.95 11.05
N GLN A 436 -130.00 7.47 9.82
CA GLN A 436 -128.89 7.57 8.87
C GLN A 436 -127.71 8.42 9.43
N VAL A 437 -128.00 9.57 10.05
CA VAL A 437 -126.99 10.42 10.71
C VAL A 437 -126.28 9.67 11.85
N LEU A 438 -127.02 8.88 12.64
CA LEU A 438 -126.43 8.08 13.72
C LEU A 438 -125.47 6.99 13.19
N THR A 439 -125.82 6.32 12.08
CA THR A 439 -124.91 5.36 11.42
C THR A 439 -123.65 6.05 10.90
N HIS A 440 -123.76 7.12 10.12
CA HIS A 440 -122.58 7.82 9.58
C HIS A 440 -121.70 8.45 10.67
N LYS A 441 -122.29 8.86 11.80
CA LYS A 441 -121.53 9.36 12.94
C LYS A 441 -120.64 8.27 13.54
N ARG A 442 -121.20 7.08 13.77
CA ARG A 442 -120.44 5.91 14.24
C ARG A 442 -119.36 5.49 13.24
N GLU A 443 -119.69 5.44 11.96
CA GLU A 443 -118.74 5.13 10.88
C GLU A 443 -117.61 6.15 10.73
N TYR A 444 -117.82 7.40 11.16
CA TYR A 444 -116.77 8.43 11.24
C TYR A 444 -115.88 8.22 12.47
N GLU A 445 -116.49 8.04 13.66
CA GLU A 445 -115.76 7.86 14.94
C GLU A 445 -114.86 6.60 14.91
N GLU A 446 -115.32 5.49 14.33
CA GLU A 446 -114.52 4.27 14.14
C GLU A 446 -113.33 4.50 13.17
N ALA A 447 -113.52 5.28 12.09
CA ALA A 447 -112.45 5.61 11.14
C ALA A 447 -111.42 6.61 11.70
N GLU A 448 -111.86 7.57 12.53
CA GLU A 448 -111.00 8.56 13.18
C GLU A 448 -110.05 7.90 14.21
N GLN A 449 -110.56 6.95 15.02
CA GLN A 449 -109.72 6.18 15.94
C GLN A 449 -108.66 5.34 15.22
N LEU A 450 -109.02 4.66 14.14
CA LEU A 450 -108.08 3.87 13.32
C LEU A 450 -106.97 4.75 12.70
N SER A 451 -107.34 5.94 12.20
CA SER A 451 -106.36 6.91 11.68
C SER A 451 -105.43 7.45 12.77
N GLN A 452 -105.95 7.68 13.99
CA GLN A 452 -105.13 8.15 15.11
C GLN A 452 -104.12 7.08 15.58
N GLN A 453 -104.54 5.82 15.75
CA GLN A 453 -103.66 4.73 16.18
C GLN A 453 -102.50 4.50 15.20
N GLN A 454 -102.76 4.49 13.89
CA GLN A 454 -101.68 4.39 12.89
C GLN A 454 -100.72 5.58 12.93
N ARG A 455 -101.22 6.79 13.16
CA ARG A 455 -100.39 8.00 13.25
C ARG A 455 -99.47 7.99 14.49
N GLU A 456 -99.95 7.48 15.62
CA GLU A 456 -99.15 7.32 16.83
C GLU A 456 -98.06 6.25 16.63
N ALA A 457 -98.38 5.12 15.98
CA ALA A 457 -97.39 4.10 15.60
C ALA A 457 -96.33 4.65 14.62
N PHE A 458 -96.72 5.44 13.62
CA PHE A 458 -95.80 6.09 12.69
C PHE A 458 -94.84 7.06 13.40
N ASN A 459 -95.36 7.89 14.31
CA ASN A 459 -94.55 8.81 15.11
C ASN A 459 -93.56 8.06 16.01
N SER A 460 -93.98 6.95 16.65
CA SER A 460 -93.09 6.14 17.49
C SER A 460 -91.91 5.57 16.70
N ILE A 461 -92.13 5.15 15.45
CA ILE A 461 -91.04 4.66 14.57
C ILE A 461 -90.15 5.81 14.09
N ALA A 462 -90.70 7.02 13.90
CA ALA A 462 -89.91 8.21 13.60
C ALA A 462 -88.99 8.61 14.79
N GLU A 463 -89.46 8.44 16.02
CA GLU A 463 -88.65 8.67 17.23
C GLU A 463 -87.51 7.64 17.40
N GLU A 464 -87.66 6.40 16.93
CA GLU A 464 -86.55 5.41 16.87
C GLU A 464 -85.38 5.88 15.99
N ALA A 465 -85.64 6.66 14.93
CA ALA A 465 -84.61 7.11 13.99
C ALA A 465 -83.64 8.15 14.58
N GLU A 466 -84.11 8.99 15.51
CA GLU A 466 -83.37 10.14 16.02
C GLU A 466 -82.15 9.81 16.91
N PRO A 467 -82.20 8.84 17.84
CA PRO A 467 -80.99 8.38 18.54
C PRO A 467 -80.00 7.72 17.58
N ILE A 468 -80.46 7.00 16.55
CA ILE A 468 -79.60 6.34 15.56
C ILE A 468 -78.85 7.40 14.72
N LYS A 469 -79.53 8.45 14.22
CA LYS A 469 -78.89 9.58 13.52
C LYS A 469 -77.83 10.28 14.39
N LYS A 470 -78.11 10.43 15.69
CA LYS A 470 -77.17 11.04 16.65
C LYS A 470 -75.95 10.16 16.89
N GLN A 471 -76.13 8.85 17.00
CA GLN A 471 -75.02 7.89 17.08
C GLN A 471 -74.19 7.87 15.79
N LEU A 472 -74.84 7.86 14.63
CA LEU A 472 -74.20 7.95 13.31
C LEU A 472 -73.27 9.16 13.21
N SER A 473 -73.78 10.36 13.54
CA SER A 473 -73.01 11.61 13.53
C SER A 473 -71.79 11.58 14.47
N ASN A 474 -71.94 10.97 15.65
CA ASN A 474 -70.82 10.80 16.58
C ASN A 474 -69.75 9.83 16.01
N SER A 475 -70.17 8.68 15.48
CA SER A 475 -69.26 7.69 14.89
C SER A 475 -68.58 8.22 13.62
N ASP A 476 -69.24 9.03 12.79
CA ASP A 476 -68.64 9.74 11.66
C ASP A 476 -67.56 10.72 12.13
N GLN A 477 -67.81 11.46 13.22
CA GLN A 477 -66.82 12.37 13.79
C GLN A 477 -65.60 11.63 14.37
N GLU A 478 -65.81 10.46 14.99
CA GLU A 478 -64.70 9.60 15.46
C GLU A 478 -63.93 8.93 14.32
N LEU A 479 -64.62 8.53 13.24
CA LEU A 479 -63.98 8.03 12.02
C LEU A 479 -63.09 9.11 11.38
N ALA A 480 -63.58 10.34 11.28
CA ALA A 480 -62.81 11.47 10.74
C ALA A 480 -61.55 11.76 11.58
N LYS A 481 -61.68 11.79 12.92
CA LYS A 481 -60.54 11.93 13.85
C LYS A 481 -59.53 10.79 13.66
N SER A 482 -60.00 9.55 13.62
CA SER A 482 -59.15 8.36 13.51
C SER A 482 -58.41 8.30 12.16
N LYS A 483 -59.09 8.63 11.04
CA LYS A 483 -58.47 8.78 9.72
C LYS A 483 -57.40 9.86 9.71
N HIS A 484 -57.63 11.00 10.38
CA HIS A 484 -56.62 12.07 10.50
C HIS A 484 -55.39 11.62 11.28
N TYR A 485 -55.56 10.96 12.44
CA TYR A 485 -54.43 10.45 13.21
C TYR A 485 -53.64 9.38 12.45
N LYS A 486 -54.32 8.43 11.80
CA LYS A 486 -53.70 7.44 10.91
C LYS A 486 -52.80 8.13 9.88
N LYS A 487 -53.36 9.07 9.09
CA LYS A 487 -52.64 9.81 8.05
C LYS A 487 -51.40 10.54 8.59
N HIS A 488 -51.51 11.23 9.72
CA HIS A 488 -50.37 11.91 10.35
C HIS A 488 -49.25 10.94 10.75
N TYR A 489 -49.58 9.75 11.26
CA TYR A 489 -48.57 8.73 11.60
C TYR A 489 -48.00 8.03 10.35
N GLU A 490 -48.79 7.84 9.30
CA GLU A 490 -48.31 7.35 7.98
C GLU A 490 -47.32 8.34 7.34
N GLU A 491 -47.61 9.64 7.38
CA GLU A 491 -46.73 10.69 6.87
C GLU A 491 -45.40 10.75 7.64
N LYS A 492 -45.44 10.67 8.98
CA LYS A 492 -44.22 10.57 9.80
C LYS A 492 -43.43 9.29 9.51
N ARG A 493 -44.10 8.13 9.49
CA ARG A 493 -43.49 6.84 9.14
C ARG A 493 -42.78 6.93 7.77
N LYS A 494 -43.45 7.49 6.76
CA LYS A 494 -42.89 7.67 5.42
C LYS A 494 -41.64 8.55 5.45
N ALA A 495 -41.67 9.68 6.17
CA ALA A 495 -40.50 10.54 6.33
C ALA A 495 -39.30 9.83 6.99
N HIS A 496 -39.53 9.00 8.02
CA HIS A 496 -38.47 8.18 8.64
C HIS A 496 -37.94 7.11 7.65
N VAL A 497 -38.80 6.43 6.89
CA VAL A 497 -38.40 5.45 5.88
C VAL A 497 -37.57 6.10 4.75
N ASP A 498 -37.98 7.26 4.25
CA ASP A 498 -37.25 8.02 3.23
C ASP A 498 -35.91 8.55 3.76
N MET A 499 -35.84 8.95 5.04
CA MET A 499 -34.59 9.30 5.73
C MET A 499 -33.65 8.10 5.85
N ILE A 500 -34.14 6.94 6.30
CA ILE A 500 -33.36 5.70 6.40
C ILE A 500 -32.82 5.29 5.02
N LYS A 501 -33.65 5.37 3.97
CA LYS A 501 -33.24 5.08 2.59
C LYS A 501 -32.11 5.99 2.13
N THR A 502 -32.19 7.29 2.47
CA THR A 502 -31.15 8.28 2.15
C THR A 502 -29.86 8.00 2.94
N LEU A 503 -29.96 7.73 4.24
CA LEU A 503 -28.80 7.39 5.07
C LEU A 503 -28.13 6.09 4.61
N LYS A 504 -28.88 5.05 4.26
CA LYS A 504 -28.35 3.79 3.70
C LYS A 504 -27.65 3.98 2.36
N LYS A 505 -28.15 4.87 1.49
CA LYS A 505 -27.46 5.24 0.24
C LYS A 505 -26.10 5.88 0.54
N ASN A 506 -26.06 6.86 1.43
CA ASN A 506 -24.82 7.55 1.81
C ASN A 506 -23.82 6.60 2.50
N LEU A 507 -24.30 5.67 3.34
CA LEU A 507 -23.49 4.63 3.96
C LEU A 507 -22.88 3.70 2.90
N ASN A 508 -23.64 3.28 1.90
CA ASN A 508 -23.14 2.43 0.80
C ASN A 508 -22.12 3.16 -0.09
N GLU A 509 -22.32 4.45 -0.36
CA GLU A 509 -21.32 5.27 -1.08
C GLU A 509 -20.01 5.39 -0.26
N LYS A 510 -20.11 5.58 1.05
CA LYS A 510 -18.95 5.59 1.96
C LYS A 510 -18.31 4.20 2.11
N ASP A 511 -19.07 3.12 2.09
CA ASP A 511 -18.54 1.75 2.12
C ASP A 511 -17.73 1.45 0.85
N GLN A 512 -18.20 1.87 -0.33
CA GLN A 512 -17.40 1.77 -1.57
C GLN A 512 -16.06 2.53 -1.47
N VAL A 513 -16.06 3.71 -0.85
CA VAL A 513 -14.83 4.47 -0.57
C VAL A 513 -13.94 3.75 0.44
N LEU A 514 -14.53 3.12 1.46
CA LEU A 514 -13.82 2.32 2.46
C LEU A 514 -13.15 1.10 1.81
N GLN A 515 -13.88 0.30 1.02
CA GLN A 515 -13.35 -0.86 0.31
C GLN A 515 -12.23 -0.45 -0.66
N ALA A 516 -12.40 0.66 -1.40
CA ALA A 516 -11.35 1.19 -2.27
C ALA A 516 -10.11 1.68 -1.50
N SER A 517 -10.30 2.19 -0.27
CA SER A 517 -9.21 2.60 0.62
C SER A 517 -8.49 1.39 1.24
N ILE A 518 -9.24 0.36 1.64
CA ILE A 518 -8.69 -0.92 2.14
C ILE A 518 -7.87 -1.60 1.05
N ALA A 519 -8.37 -1.68 -0.19
CA ALA A 519 -7.63 -2.27 -1.31
C ALA A 519 -6.27 -1.57 -1.53
N LYS A 520 -6.27 -0.23 -1.59
CA LYS A 520 -5.05 0.58 -1.70
C LYS A 520 -4.12 0.42 -0.50
N ALA A 521 -4.67 0.27 0.71
CA ALA A 521 -3.86 0.04 1.91
C ALA A 521 -3.22 -1.35 1.90
N SER A 522 -3.96 -2.39 1.49
CA SER A 522 -3.47 -3.76 1.37
C SER A 522 -2.42 -3.95 0.27
N GLU A 523 -2.47 -3.17 -0.81
CA GLU A 523 -1.39 -3.11 -1.82
C GLU A 523 -0.06 -2.58 -1.25
N ILE A 524 -0.13 -1.68 -0.26
CA ILE A 524 1.06 -1.08 0.39
C ILE A 524 1.53 -1.96 1.56
N CYS A 525 0.60 -2.42 2.39
CA CYS A 525 0.86 -3.21 3.59
C CYS A 525 -0.24 -4.29 3.75
N PRO A 526 0.06 -5.58 3.45
CA PRO A 526 -0.94 -6.65 3.49
C PRO A 526 -1.51 -6.93 4.89
N GLU A 527 -0.76 -6.60 5.94
CA GLU A 527 -1.16 -6.79 7.33
C GLU A 527 -1.88 -5.54 7.86
N ARG A 528 -3.03 -5.72 8.52
CA ARG A 528 -3.83 -4.62 9.05
C ARG A 528 -3.24 -4.09 10.36
N LEU A 529 -2.76 -2.85 10.33
CA LEU A 529 -2.15 -2.17 11.48
C LEU A 529 -3.20 -1.41 12.31
N ASP A 530 -3.07 -1.46 13.65
CA ASP A 530 -3.83 -0.62 14.58
C ASP A 530 -3.09 0.70 14.84
N VAL A 531 -3.58 1.80 14.25
CA VAL A 531 -2.84 3.06 14.16
C VAL A 531 -3.48 4.14 15.03
N ARG A 532 -2.78 4.55 16.09
CA ARG A 532 -3.25 5.58 17.05
C ARG A 532 -3.00 7.02 16.61
N LYS A 533 -2.20 7.24 15.56
CA LYS A 533 -1.88 8.57 15.02
C LYS A 533 -2.84 8.91 13.89
N THR A 534 -3.21 10.20 13.76
CA THR A 534 -4.00 10.69 12.63
C THR A 534 -3.17 10.75 11.36
N ALA A 535 -3.84 10.67 10.20
CA ALA A 535 -3.18 10.73 8.89
C ALA A 535 -2.36 12.03 8.72
N LYS A 536 -2.85 13.18 9.23
CA LYS A 536 -2.12 14.45 9.19
C LYS A 536 -0.80 14.45 9.98
N SER A 537 -0.74 13.74 11.13
CA SER A 537 0.50 13.60 11.90
C SER A 537 1.51 12.76 11.14
N LEU A 538 1.05 11.65 10.57
CA LEU A 538 1.89 10.74 9.79
C LEU A 538 2.39 11.40 8.50
N ASP A 539 1.56 12.17 7.79
CA ASP A 539 1.96 12.92 6.59
C ASP A 539 3.07 13.95 6.90
N SER A 540 2.98 14.62 8.05
CA SER A 540 3.97 15.57 8.52
C SER A 540 5.31 14.87 8.85
N GLU A 541 5.26 13.73 9.53
CA GLU A 541 6.45 12.90 9.82
C GLU A 541 7.08 12.32 8.54
N ILE A 542 6.27 11.80 7.61
CA ILE A 542 6.68 11.29 6.29
C ILE A 542 7.34 12.40 5.49
N SER A 543 6.75 13.59 5.42
CA SER A 543 7.27 14.71 4.64
C SER A 543 8.61 15.22 5.21
N CYS A 544 8.70 15.35 6.53
CA CYS A 544 9.95 15.72 7.21
C CYS A 544 11.05 14.67 6.96
N LEU A 545 10.73 13.38 7.08
CA LEU A 545 11.69 12.29 6.90
C LEU A 545 12.12 12.15 5.43
N ARG A 546 11.20 12.30 4.46
CA ARG A 546 11.53 12.38 3.02
C ARG A 546 12.49 13.52 2.71
N HIS A 547 12.21 14.71 3.23
CA HIS A 547 13.08 15.86 3.01
C HIS A 547 14.49 15.60 3.56
N LYS A 548 14.58 15.07 4.80
CA LYS A 548 15.86 14.71 5.43
C LYS A 548 16.64 13.64 4.63
N ILE A 549 15.95 12.61 4.12
CA ILE A 549 16.55 11.58 3.26
C ILE A 549 17.07 12.20 1.96
N ASN A 550 16.25 13.02 1.28
CA ASN A 550 16.64 13.64 0.01
C ASN A 550 17.86 14.56 0.19
N THR A 551 17.85 15.44 1.20
CA THR A 551 19.00 16.31 1.51
C THR A 551 20.28 15.53 1.79
N GLN A 552 20.20 14.38 2.46
CA GLN A 552 21.38 13.52 2.66
C GLN A 552 21.82 12.80 1.38
N GLN A 553 20.89 12.32 0.55
CA GLN A 553 21.20 11.70 -0.74
C GLN A 553 21.82 12.71 -1.73
N ASP A 554 21.30 13.93 -1.80
CA ASP A 554 21.85 15.03 -2.61
C ASP A 554 23.29 15.40 -2.18
N GLN A 555 23.57 15.38 -0.87
CA GLN A 555 24.89 15.68 -0.31
C GLN A 555 25.91 14.53 -0.45
N GLN A 556 25.47 13.27 -0.36
CA GLN A 556 26.37 12.11 -0.37
C GLN A 556 26.54 11.50 -1.77
N GLY A 557 25.57 11.67 -2.66
CA GLY A 557 25.52 11.06 -3.99
C GLY A 557 24.94 9.65 -4.00
N HIS A 558 24.89 9.02 -5.18
CA HIS A 558 24.31 7.67 -5.34
C HIS A 558 25.06 6.59 -4.53
N ARG A 559 24.30 5.68 -3.90
CA ARG A 559 24.78 4.52 -3.12
C ARG A 559 25.92 3.79 -3.81
N ASP A 560 25.69 3.33 -5.04
CA ASP A 560 26.66 2.52 -5.81
C ASP A 560 27.97 3.26 -6.06
N THR A 561 27.90 4.58 -6.26
CA THR A 561 29.07 5.44 -6.41
C THR A 561 29.87 5.52 -5.11
N ILE A 562 29.21 5.68 -3.95
CA ILE A 562 29.87 5.70 -2.63
C ILE A 562 30.52 4.35 -2.33
N VAL A 563 29.80 3.25 -2.53
CA VAL A 563 30.29 1.88 -2.32
C VAL A 563 31.51 1.62 -3.21
N ARG A 564 31.40 1.88 -4.53
CA ARG A 564 32.52 1.73 -5.46
C ARG A 564 33.72 2.59 -5.05
N GLN A 565 33.50 3.86 -4.76
CA GLN A 565 34.57 4.78 -4.36
C GLN A 565 35.29 4.34 -3.08
N PHE A 566 34.59 3.76 -2.11
CA PHE A 566 35.16 3.19 -0.90
C PHE A 566 36.03 1.97 -1.21
N HIS A 567 35.53 1.01 -2.01
CA HIS A 567 36.28 -0.17 -2.42
C HIS A 567 37.55 0.19 -3.22
N GLU A 568 37.45 1.09 -4.20
CA GLU A 568 38.60 1.61 -4.96
C GLU A 568 39.65 2.26 -4.03
N ALA A 569 39.23 3.05 -3.05
CA ALA A 569 40.15 3.69 -2.10
C ALA A 569 40.80 2.68 -1.16
N LYS A 570 40.05 1.67 -0.69
CA LYS A 570 40.53 0.59 0.17
C LYS A 570 41.57 -0.28 -0.55
N GLU A 571 41.30 -0.64 -1.80
CA GLU A 571 42.20 -1.44 -2.62
C GLU A 571 43.48 -0.67 -2.97
N ASN A 572 43.36 0.60 -3.38
CA ASN A 572 44.52 1.45 -3.67
C ASN A 572 45.40 1.64 -2.41
N PHE A 573 44.81 2.00 -1.26
CA PHE A 573 45.52 2.08 0.01
C PHE A 573 46.23 0.77 0.37
N SER A 574 45.56 -0.37 0.23
CA SER A 574 46.12 -1.70 0.51
C SER A 574 47.30 -2.04 -0.42
N ASN A 575 47.18 -1.75 -1.72
CA ASN A 575 48.22 -2.01 -2.70
C ASN A 575 49.48 -1.17 -2.44
N ILE A 576 49.35 0.14 -2.19
CA ILE A 576 50.50 1.01 -1.86
C ILE A 576 51.10 0.62 -0.49
N ALA A 577 50.27 0.32 0.52
CA ALA A 577 50.76 -0.16 1.82
C ALA A 577 51.60 -1.45 1.70
N ARG A 578 51.16 -2.39 0.85
CA ARG A 578 51.89 -3.63 0.55
C ARG A 578 53.20 -3.37 -0.17
N GLN A 579 53.24 -2.44 -1.12
CA GLN A 579 54.46 -2.03 -1.81
C GLN A 579 55.48 -1.39 -0.85
N VAL A 580 55.04 -0.44 -0.02
CA VAL A 580 55.89 0.19 1.03
C VAL A 580 56.49 -0.88 1.94
N LYS A 581 55.66 -1.77 2.51
CA LYS A 581 56.11 -2.85 3.39
C LYS A 581 57.12 -3.79 2.72
N GLY A 582 56.93 -4.08 1.42
CA GLY A 582 57.86 -4.89 0.63
C GLY A 582 59.21 -4.21 0.41
N LEU A 583 59.20 -2.93 0.01
CA LEU A 583 60.43 -2.15 -0.18
C LEU A 583 61.18 -1.93 1.15
N GLU A 584 60.49 -1.69 2.26
CA GLU A 584 61.07 -1.62 3.60
C GLU A 584 61.73 -2.95 4.05
N ALA A 585 61.21 -4.10 3.61
CA ALA A 585 61.84 -5.40 3.87
C ALA A 585 63.14 -5.55 3.05
N ILE A 586 63.11 -5.20 1.76
CA ILE A 586 64.27 -5.22 0.88
C ILE A 586 65.37 -4.26 1.37
N ILE A 587 65.03 -3.04 1.78
CA ILE A 587 66.00 -2.06 2.32
C ILE A 587 66.68 -2.60 3.60
N ARG A 588 65.95 -3.33 4.46
CA ARG A 588 66.52 -3.95 5.66
C ARG A 588 67.53 -5.05 5.29
N GLN A 589 67.12 -6.00 4.45
CA GLN A 589 68.01 -7.08 3.97
C GLN A 589 69.25 -6.53 3.25
N LEU A 590 69.08 -5.56 2.35
CA LEU A 590 70.21 -4.90 1.69
C LEU A 590 71.14 -4.21 2.70
N THR A 591 70.60 -3.57 3.74
CA THR A 591 71.44 -2.90 4.76
C THR A 591 72.29 -3.90 5.54
N GLU A 592 71.70 -5.03 5.93
CA GLU A 592 72.41 -6.12 6.62
C GLU A 592 73.52 -6.70 5.74
N ILE A 593 73.21 -7.09 4.51
CA ILE A 593 74.17 -7.65 3.54
C ILE A 593 75.31 -6.65 3.24
N ILE A 594 75.00 -5.36 3.05
CA ILE A 594 76.02 -4.34 2.74
C ILE A 594 76.96 -4.14 3.93
N ASN A 595 76.44 -4.11 5.16
CA ASN A 595 77.27 -3.93 6.36
C ASN A 595 78.25 -5.11 6.51
N THR A 596 77.76 -6.34 6.47
CA THR A 596 78.60 -7.55 6.53
C THR A 596 79.68 -7.54 5.45
N ARG A 597 79.28 -7.34 4.18
CA ARG A 597 80.22 -7.33 3.06
C ARG A 597 81.23 -6.19 3.07
N HIS A 598 80.89 -5.06 3.69
CA HIS A 598 81.82 -3.93 3.86
C HIS A 598 82.92 -4.27 4.87
N ASP A 599 82.57 -4.98 5.94
CA ASP A 599 83.52 -5.46 6.93
C ASP A 599 84.39 -6.58 6.34
N ASP A 600 83.79 -7.55 5.63
CA ASP A 600 84.51 -8.59 4.86
C ASP A 600 85.53 -7.96 3.88
N TYR A 601 85.14 -6.90 3.16
CA TYR A 601 86.02 -6.19 2.23
C TYR A 601 87.21 -5.52 2.94
N ALA A 602 87.02 -5.00 4.15
CA ALA A 602 88.10 -4.44 4.95
C ALA A 602 89.09 -5.52 5.39
N GLU A 603 88.60 -6.70 5.80
CA GLU A 603 89.42 -7.85 6.17
C GLU A 603 90.19 -8.44 4.97
N VAL A 604 89.50 -8.72 3.86
CA VAL A 604 90.12 -9.26 2.63
C VAL A 604 91.19 -8.30 2.09
N ARG A 605 90.92 -6.98 2.09
CA ARG A 605 91.92 -5.97 1.67
C ARG A 605 93.16 -5.99 2.56
N MET A 606 92.99 -6.12 3.88
CA MET A 606 94.12 -6.23 4.81
C MET A 606 94.90 -7.53 4.57
N TYR A 607 94.20 -8.66 4.50
CA TYR A 607 94.75 -10.00 4.27
C TYR A 607 95.59 -10.08 2.99
N LEU A 608 95.06 -9.61 1.85
CA LEU A 608 95.78 -9.60 0.58
C LEU A 608 97.01 -8.68 0.62
N SER A 609 96.92 -7.55 1.32
CA SER A 609 98.05 -6.61 1.50
C SER A 609 99.17 -7.21 2.34
N VAL A 610 98.83 -7.93 3.42
CA VAL A 610 99.80 -8.66 4.24
C VAL A 610 100.44 -9.82 3.45
N ARG A 611 99.65 -10.63 2.72
CA ARG A 611 100.20 -11.71 1.88
C ARG A 611 101.10 -11.18 0.77
N CYS A 612 100.71 -10.09 0.08
CA CYS A 612 101.53 -9.42 -0.93
C CYS A 612 102.92 -9.08 -0.38
N LYS A 613 102.96 -8.43 0.79
CA LYS A 613 104.20 -8.07 1.49
C LYS A 613 105.04 -9.29 1.86
N ILE A 614 104.43 -10.38 2.35
CA ILE A 614 105.15 -11.61 2.72
C ILE A 614 105.78 -12.26 1.49
N TYR A 615 105.01 -12.47 0.41
CA TYR A 615 105.56 -13.06 -0.82
C TYR A 615 106.62 -12.17 -1.46
N PHE A 616 106.42 -10.85 -1.50
CA PHE A 616 107.41 -9.91 -2.04
C PHE A 616 108.76 -10.01 -1.31
N ASN A 617 108.72 -10.00 0.02
CA ASN A 617 109.93 -10.15 0.83
C ASN A 617 110.56 -11.54 0.69
N SER A 618 109.75 -12.60 0.58
CA SER A 618 110.23 -13.98 0.35
C SER A 618 110.89 -14.17 -1.02
N MET A 619 110.40 -13.50 -2.07
CA MET A 619 111.01 -13.58 -3.40
C MET A 619 112.32 -12.79 -3.48
N LEU A 620 112.38 -11.62 -2.83
CA LEU A 620 113.61 -10.84 -2.72
C LEU A 620 114.71 -11.55 -1.91
N SER A 621 114.34 -12.26 -0.83
CA SER A 621 115.31 -12.95 0.02
C SER A 621 116.07 -14.08 -0.69
N GLN A 622 115.53 -14.63 -1.80
CA GLN A 622 116.24 -15.60 -2.65
C GLN A 622 117.55 -15.04 -3.24
N ARG A 623 117.73 -13.72 -3.28
CA ARG A 623 118.99 -13.05 -3.66
C ARG A 623 119.68 -12.32 -2.51
N GLY A 624 119.26 -12.55 -1.26
CA GLY A 624 119.74 -11.81 -0.11
C GLY A 624 119.37 -10.32 -0.14
N TYR A 625 118.29 -9.95 -0.86
CA TYR A 625 117.79 -8.57 -0.88
C TYR A 625 116.73 -8.40 0.19
N MET A 626 116.75 -7.26 0.88
CA MET A 626 115.75 -6.91 1.90
C MET A 626 114.70 -5.98 1.30
N GLY A 627 113.42 -6.40 1.37
CA GLY A 627 112.27 -5.62 0.92
C GLY A 627 111.50 -4.97 2.07
N LYS A 628 111.02 -3.75 1.86
CA LYS A 628 110.01 -3.11 2.70
C LYS A 628 108.89 -2.53 1.85
N MET A 629 107.70 -3.11 2.03
CA MET A 629 106.44 -2.70 1.44
C MET A 629 105.51 -2.15 2.53
N THR A 630 104.89 -0.99 2.27
CA THR A 630 103.94 -0.34 3.20
C THR A 630 102.70 0.11 2.44
N PHE A 631 101.54 -0.38 2.88
CA PHE A 631 100.23 0.03 2.36
C PHE A 631 99.61 1.07 3.29
N ASP A 632 99.14 2.19 2.73
CA ASP A 632 98.25 3.12 3.42
C ASP A 632 96.87 3.07 2.76
N HIS A 633 95.95 2.34 3.40
CA HIS A 633 94.57 2.18 2.96
C HIS A 633 93.67 3.41 3.18
N LYS A 634 94.15 4.44 3.91
CA LYS A 634 93.42 5.69 4.14
C LYS A 634 93.78 6.74 3.09
N ASN A 635 95.07 6.85 2.77
CA ASN A 635 95.57 7.77 1.74
C ASN A 635 95.65 7.13 0.34
N GLU A 636 95.32 5.84 0.22
CA GLU A 636 95.37 5.05 -1.02
C GLU A 636 96.76 5.04 -1.68
N THR A 637 97.81 4.80 -0.88
CA THR A 637 99.22 4.74 -1.34
C THR A 637 99.92 3.42 -1.02
N LEU A 638 100.89 3.07 -1.87
CA LEU A 638 101.76 1.89 -1.72
C LEU A 638 103.22 2.30 -1.94
N SER A 639 104.00 2.30 -0.86
CA SER A 639 105.44 2.53 -0.90
C SER A 639 106.20 1.19 -0.92
N ILE A 640 107.21 1.11 -1.78
CA ILE A 640 108.04 -0.09 -1.98
C ILE A 640 109.49 0.38 -2.00
N SER A 641 110.32 -0.19 -1.14
CA SER A 641 111.75 0.08 -1.02
C SER A 641 112.51 -1.25 -0.94
N VAL A 642 113.71 -1.29 -1.52
CA VAL A 642 114.54 -2.50 -1.64
C VAL A 642 115.99 -2.15 -1.32
N GLN A 643 116.66 -3.08 -0.64
CA GLN A 643 118.05 -2.98 -0.23
C GLN A 643 118.81 -4.22 -0.75
N PRO A 644 119.68 -4.06 -1.76
CA PRO A 644 120.50 -5.16 -2.27
C PRO A 644 121.76 -5.35 -1.40
N GLY A 645 121.85 -6.50 -0.71
CA GLY A 645 123.01 -6.85 0.12
C GLY A 645 123.31 -5.83 1.23
N GLU A 646 124.60 -5.53 1.46
CA GLU A 646 125.06 -4.52 2.42
C GLU A 646 124.86 -3.06 1.92
N GLY A 647 124.25 -2.85 0.75
CA GLY A 647 123.94 -1.52 0.23
C GLY A 647 122.92 -0.75 1.09
N GLY A 648 122.78 0.55 0.84
CA GLY A 648 121.77 1.40 1.51
C GLY A 648 120.35 1.14 0.98
N VAL A 649 119.34 1.29 1.84
CA VAL A 649 117.92 1.20 1.45
C VAL A 649 117.60 2.23 0.37
N SER A 650 117.08 1.77 -0.76
CA SER A 650 116.76 2.58 -1.93
C SER A 650 115.28 2.52 -2.31
N ASP A 651 114.74 3.60 -2.85
CA ASP A 651 113.53 3.51 -3.69
C ASP A 651 113.89 2.68 -4.93
N MET A 652 112.90 1.99 -5.48
CA MET A 652 113.03 1.10 -6.64
C MET A 652 113.65 1.79 -7.88
N ARG A 653 113.71 3.12 -7.87
CA ARG A 653 114.25 4.00 -8.92
C ARG A 653 115.76 4.23 -8.84
N SER A 654 116.36 4.18 -7.65
CA SER A 654 117.82 4.38 -7.47
C SER A 654 118.62 3.07 -7.54
N LEU A 655 117.92 1.95 -7.72
CA LEU A 655 118.50 0.64 -8.04
C LEU A 655 119.09 0.61 -9.46
N SER A 656 120.07 -0.27 -9.69
CA SER A 656 120.55 -0.56 -11.05
C SER A 656 119.46 -1.18 -11.93
N GLY A 657 119.67 -1.18 -13.25
CA GLY A 657 118.69 -1.73 -14.22
C GLY A 657 118.28 -3.17 -13.90
N GLY A 658 119.25 -4.04 -13.61
CA GLY A 658 119.00 -5.44 -13.26
C GLY A 658 118.26 -5.63 -11.94
N GLU A 659 118.62 -4.88 -10.89
CA GLU A 659 117.98 -4.92 -9.57
C GLU A 659 116.54 -4.40 -9.61
N ARG A 660 116.31 -3.31 -10.36
CA ARG A 660 114.99 -2.74 -10.58
C ARG A 660 114.07 -3.72 -11.31
N SER A 661 114.57 -4.38 -12.36
CA SER A 661 113.82 -5.41 -13.09
C SER A 661 113.52 -6.64 -12.23
N PHE A 662 114.51 -7.14 -11.48
CA PHE A 662 114.32 -8.25 -10.55
C PHE A 662 113.28 -7.92 -9.45
N SER A 663 113.39 -6.74 -8.84
CA SER A 663 112.44 -6.26 -7.82
C SER A 663 111.02 -6.11 -8.37
N THR A 664 110.88 -5.71 -9.64
CA THR A 664 109.56 -5.58 -10.28
C THR A 664 108.93 -6.94 -10.50
N VAL A 665 109.72 -7.94 -10.91
CA VAL A 665 109.18 -9.28 -11.12
C VAL A 665 108.89 -9.97 -9.79
N CYS A 666 109.68 -9.75 -8.73
CA CYS A 666 109.30 -10.13 -7.37
C CYS A 666 107.93 -9.54 -6.97
N PHE A 667 107.62 -8.29 -7.37
CA PHE A 667 106.30 -7.70 -7.12
C PHE A 667 105.19 -8.36 -7.94
N VAL A 668 105.37 -8.55 -9.25
CA VAL A 668 104.36 -9.21 -10.11
C VAL A 668 104.11 -10.66 -9.66
N LEU A 669 105.16 -11.40 -9.29
CA LEU A 669 105.05 -12.74 -8.70
C LEU A 669 104.34 -12.72 -7.34
N SER A 670 104.59 -11.71 -6.49
CA SER A 670 103.87 -11.56 -5.21
C SER A 670 102.38 -11.25 -5.40
N LEU A 671 102.01 -10.62 -6.53
CA LEU A 671 100.61 -10.49 -6.92
C LEU A 671 100.05 -11.81 -7.44
N TRP A 672 100.76 -12.57 -8.30
CA TRP A 672 100.29 -13.90 -8.73
C TRP A 672 100.02 -14.86 -7.58
N ALA A 673 100.81 -14.79 -6.51
CA ALA A 673 100.66 -15.63 -5.31
C ALA A 673 99.44 -15.26 -4.44
N ILE A 674 98.74 -14.15 -4.74
CA ILE A 674 97.52 -13.70 -4.05
C ILE A 674 96.31 -13.48 -4.98
N THR A 675 96.49 -13.66 -6.30
CA THR A 675 95.41 -13.51 -7.29
C THR A 675 95.19 -14.83 -8.02
N ASP A 676 94.00 -15.40 -7.87
CA ASP A 676 93.60 -16.59 -8.63
C ASP A 676 93.22 -16.21 -10.06
N ALA A 677 93.80 -16.90 -11.03
CA ALA A 677 93.54 -16.76 -12.46
C ALA A 677 93.70 -18.12 -13.15
N PRO A 678 92.74 -18.57 -13.97
CA PRO A 678 92.76 -19.89 -14.60
C PRO A 678 93.91 -20.07 -15.60
N PHE A 679 94.31 -18.98 -16.26
CA PHE A 679 95.55 -18.91 -17.04
C PHE A 679 96.19 -17.52 -16.85
N ARG A 680 97.47 -17.39 -17.17
CA ARG A 680 98.20 -16.12 -17.20
C ARG A 680 98.93 -15.98 -18.53
N ALA A 681 98.86 -14.81 -19.15
CA ALA A 681 99.41 -14.56 -20.49
C ALA A 681 100.26 -13.28 -20.51
N LEU A 682 101.51 -13.40 -20.98
CA LEU A 682 102.56 -12.39 -20.80
C LEU A 682 103.20 -12.06 -22.15
N ASP A 683 103.29 -10.77 -22.50
CA ASP A 683 104.08 -10.30 -23.66
C ASP A 683 105.29 -9.49 -23.19
N ALA A 684 106.47 -9.95 -23.60
CA ALA A 684 107.75 -9.24 -23.43
C ALA A 684 108.15 -8.93 -21.97
N PHE A 685 107.80 -9.80 -21.01
CA PHE A 685 108.08 -9.62 -19.57
C PHE A 685 109.58 -9.66 -19.23
N ASP A 686 110.38 -10.30 -20.08
CA ASP A 686 111.83 -10.52 -19.95
C ASP A 686 112.68 -9.36 -20.49
N VAL A 687 112.10 -8.48 -21.32
CA VAL A 687 112.82 -7.43 -22.06
C VAL A 687 113.72 -6.54 -21.18
N PRO A 688 113.34 -6.12 -19.96
CA PRO A 688 114.21 -5.31 -19.11
C PRO A 688 115.14 -6.14 -18.21
N MET A 689 115.17 -7.48 -18.32
CA MET A 689 115.99 -8.37 -17.48
C MET A 689 117.35 -8.73 -18.11
N ASP A 690 118.40 -8.66 -17.30
CA ASP A 690 119.71 -9.24 -17.61
C ASP A 690 119.67 -10.77 -17.71
N MET A 691 120.61 -11.34 -18.48
CA MET A 691 120.67 -12.79 -18.77
C MET A 691 120.76 -13.70 -17.52
N VAL A 692 121.37 -13.22 -16.44
CA VAL A 692 121.45 -13.95 -15.15
C VAL A 692 120.10 -13.96 -14.42
N ASN A 693 119.26 -12.95 -14.64
CA ASN A 693 117.95 -12.84 -14.00
C ASN A 693 116.92 -13.72 -14.71
N ARG A 694 117.02 -13.84 -16.04
CA ARG A 694 116.16 -14.70 -16.87
C ARG A 694 116.25 -16.18 -16.43
N ARG A 695 117.46 -16.73 -16.31
CA ARG A 695 117.69 -18.14 -15.93
C ARG A 695 117.11 -18.53 -14.57
N ASN A 696 117.07 -17.60 -13.62
CA ASN A 696 116.53 -17.85 -12.27
C ASN A 696 114.99 -17.76 -12.19
N ILE A 697 114.33 -17.37 -13.28
CA ILE A 697 112.85 -17.26 -13.36
C ILE A 697 112.29 -18.34 -14.31
N GLU A 698 113.14 -18.90 -15.18
CA GLU A 698 112.84 -20.01 -16.09
C GLU A 698 112.96 -21.39 -15.43
N CYS A 699 113.50 -21.47 -14.20
CA CYS A 699 113.61 -22.68 -13.36
C CYS A 699 112.78 -22.53 -12.08
#